data_AF-A0A367Z458-F1
#
_entry.id   AF-A0A367Z458-F1
#
_cell.length_a   1.000
_cell.length_b   1.000
_cell.length_c   1.000
_cell.angle_alpha   90.00
_cell.angle_beta   90.00
_cell.angle_gamma   90.00
#
_symmetry.space_group_name_H-M   'P 1'
#
loop_
_entity.id
_entity.type
_entity.pdbx_description
1 polymer ?
#
loop_
_entity_poly.entity_id
_entity_poly.type
_entity_poly.pdbx_seq_one_letter_code
_entity_poly.pdbx_strand_id
1 'polypeptide(L)'
;MKKQKWFTLLGVLVFSLLLSHTLYGQLTQFQAPIYATDGLLSDTLYFGLHPDATLYIDAALGEAELPPVPPGEGPFDARFISISGENIGKGSRKDLRSTIGPDETYWKLFVKPTYDEPARSIILSWPSNLGLTSGTLRMEIPAVDPTVIINMLYTTSYEIPASGDLNAGLEIRIVRTETKPEIVVNPLSWNYGTVFIGSPIGKVFTIQNTGNADLEISSITTTNPEFELSSTGPITIHPSESYDLTITLNPTTPGPKNATVTLNHNAGNWTTNITLTGVGGDPGSFRSFTHTELVTTTGGKLQKIIKRKPDKVEFELEITVPADGYNQLHFEGAAILPGFPHIVKKNGVPLTAGVDYTLAGAIDGKNKKFDYTFTGGLVNGDVINIHAHGAKGKQVKAKYWWLPAAKPVKNAVDVTSPLWKLNQPRLPMPTYGNVAAEIFPTTGIAIGTGKLKMPSYKDMWKTLWEKGTVHSGAPGALETFGGKPWVKELKAAPPSKANNLLLANLVALKFNIAASQQGNTPNGFGELIYWQPGNELHGLTINDIVALADPKMTTKDDAFDYVNLNNVVAAINGSFSGDLDTVSFGSKLVLTGTKTLSEVPFLRRGTMKAIAVPPPIAPEIPEAFVLYQNYPNPFNPTTTIEFSLPEDAVVSLKVYNMIGQEVATLIDNEEMMYGAESVTFDASNLSSGIYFYRLVAKGLETGATTQIMKKMVLMK
;
A
#
# COMPACT_ATOMS: atom_id res chain seq x y z
N MET A 1 17.68 -17.39 -55.40
CA MET A 1 17.08 -18.52 -56.15
C MET A 1 17.09 -19.72 -55.23
N LYS A 2 16.02 -20.45 -54.88
CA LYS A 2 14.59 -20.52 -55.19
C LYS A 2 13.96 -21.04 -53.87
N LYS A 3 12.96 -20.38 -53.30
CA LYS A 3 11.53 -20.57 -53.58
C LYS A 3 11.01 -22.00 -53.33
N GLN A 4 10.28 -22.13 -52.21
CA GLN A 4 8.81 -22.26 -52.18
C GLN A 4 8.17 -23.65 -52.37
N LYS A 5 7.11 -23.84 -51.55
CA LYS A 5 6.01 -24.83 -51.57
C LYS A 5 6.37 -26.11 -50.82
N TRP A 6 5.63 -26.52 -49.79
CA TRP A 6 4.20 -26.80 -49.79
C TRP A 6 3.35 -25.99 -48.80
N PHE A 7 2.15 -25.67 -49.28
CA PHE A 7 1.05 -24.94 -48.64
C PHE A 7 0.00 -25.94 -48.14
N THR A 8 -0.90 -25.47 -47.28
CA THR A 8 -2.22 -26.03 -46.85
C THR A 8 -2.29 -26.80 -45.53
N LEU A 9 -2.42 -26.04 -44.43
CA LEU A 9 -3.68 -26.08 -43.67
C LEU A 9 -4.12 -24.63 -43.40
N LEU A 10 -5.26 -24.29 -43.98
CA LEU A 10 -5.97 -23.02 -43.93
C LEU A 10 -6.75 -22.94 -42.60
N GLY A 11 -6.84 -21.77 -41.96
CA GLY A 11 -7.90 -21.57 -40.96
C GLY A 11 -7.69 -20.53 -39.85
N VAL A 12 -7.40 -19.27 -40.19
CA VAL A 12 -7.95 -18.04 -39.54
C VAL A 12 -7.73 -17.85 -38.01
N LEU A 13 -6.83 -16.92 -37.63
CA LEU A 13 -7.07 -15.95 -36.54
C LEU A 13 -6.01 -14.81 -36.54
N VAL A 14 -6.21 -13.86 -37.46
CA VAL A 14 -5.74 -12.48 -37.30
C VAL A 14 -6.96 -11.60 -37.53
N PHE A 15 -7.72 -11.35 -36.46
CA PHE A 15 -8.54 -10.16 -36.22
C PHE A 15 -9.25 -10.35 -34.88
N SER A 16 -8.78 -9.68 -33.84
CA SER A 16 -9.57 -9.45 -32.63
C SER A 16 -9.14 -8.11 -32.02
N LEU A 17 -9.32 -7.08 -32.84
CA LEU A 17 -9.54 -5.71 -32.39
C LEU A 17 -11.05 -5.49 -32.53
N LEU A 18 -11.70 -5.06 -31.44
CA LEU A 18 -13.14 -4.96 -31.23
C LEU A 18 -13.90 -6.29 -31.20
N LEU A 19 -14.20 -6.76 -29.99
CA LEU A 19 -15.59 -6.78 -29.51
C LEU A 19 -15.49 -6.87 -27.98
N SER A 20 -15.62 -5.72 -27.33
CA SER A 20 -16.19 -5.66 -25.99
C SER A 20 -17.58 -6.28 -26.07
N HIS A 21 -17.68 -7.59 -25.89
CA HIS A 21 -18.90 -8.12 -25.29
C HIS A 21 -18.81 -7.71 -23.83
N THR A 22 -19.21 -6.48 -23.54
CA THR A 22 -20.02 -6.24 -22.35
C THR A 22 -21.04 -7.36 -22.34
N LEU A 23 -20.89 -8.29 -21.40
CA LEU A 23 -21.99 -9.11 -20.91
C LEU A 23 -23.00 -8.11 -20.32
N TYR A 24 -23.73 -7.42 -21.19
CA TYR A 24 -25.09 -7.00 -20.85
C TYR A 24 -25.76 -8.31 -20.49
N GLY A 25 -26.23 -8.42 -19.24
CA GLY A 25 -27.03 -9.55 -18.81
C GLY A 25 -28.06 -9.83 -19.89
N GLN A 26 -28.25 -11.12 -20.22
CA GLN A 26 -29.29 -11.54 -21.15
C GLN A 26 -30.56 -10.75 -20.84
N LEU A 27 -30.96 -9.84 -21.73
CA LEU A 27 -32.19 -9.08 -21.55
C LEU A 27 -33.30 -10.12 -21.50
N THR A 28 -33.93 -10.26 -20.34
CA THR A 28 -35.02 -11.20 -20.14
C THR A 28 -36.12 -10.88 -21.14
N GLN A 29 -36.48 -11.85 -21.97
CA GLN A 29 -37.60 -11.72 -22.89
C GLN A 29 -38.85 -11.28 -22.09
N PHE A 30 -39.40 -10.13 -22.46
CA PHE A 30 -40.56 -9.53 -21.80
C PHE A 30 -41.58 -9.17 -22.88
N GLN A 31 -42.85 -9.48 -22.64
CA GLN A 31 -43.95 -9.10 -23.53
C GLN A 31 -45.21 -8.91 -22.68
N ALA A 32 -45.84 -7.76 -22.79
CA ALA A 32 -47.05 -7.42 -22.04
C ALA A 32 -48.13 -6.83 -22.97
N PRO A 33 -49.41 -7.21 -22.80
CA PRO A 33 -50.51 -6.63 -23.56
C PRO A 33 -51.02 -5.31 -22.95
N ILE A 34 -51.48 -4.41 -23.81
CA ILE A 34 -52.29 -3.23 -23.46
C ILE A 34 -53.56 -3.29 -24.28
N TYR A 35 -54.69 -3.23 -23.60
CA TYR A 35 -56.02 -3.16 -24.19
C TYR A 35 -56.45 -1.70 -24.25
N ALA A 36 -56.71 -1.19 -25.45
CA ALA A 36 -57.17 0.18 -25.67
C ALA A 36 -58.60 0.16 -26.22
N THR A 37 -59.52 0.93 -25.63
CA THR A 37 -60.92 1.00 -26.06
C THR A 37 -61.48 2.41 -25.94
N ASP A 38 -62.38 2.78 -26.86
CA ASP A 38 -63.18 4.02 -26.81
C ASP A 38 -64.62 3.77 -26.30
N GLY A 39 -64.88 2.57 -25.77
CA GLY A 39 -66.20 2.12 -25.33
C GLY A 39 -67.07 1.48 -26.42
N LEU A 40 -66.73 1.63 -27.72
CA LEU A 40 -67.41 0.93 -28.83
C LEU A 40 -66.50 -0.07 -29.54
N LEU A 41 -65.24 0.29 -29.71
CA LEU A 41 -64.20 -0.53 -30.31
C LEU A 41 -63.08 -0.77 -29.32
N SER A 42 -62.35 -1.85 -29.56
CA SER A 42 -61.18 -2.21 -28.77
C SER A 42 -60.07 -2.74 -29.66
N ASP A 43 -58.83 -2.44 -29.29
CA ASP A 43 -57.64 -3.04 -29.88
C ASP A 43 -56.69 -3.55 -28.78
N THR A 44 -55.85 -4.53 -29.13
CA THR A 44 -54.84 -5.08 -28.23
C THR A 44 -53.46 -4.88 -28.83
N LEU A 45 -52.61 -4.23 -28.05
CA LEU A 45 -51.23 -3.89 -28.38
C LEU A 45 -50.30 -4.72 -27.51
N TYR A 46 -49.10 -5.04 -27.99
CA TYR A 46 -48.07 -5.69 -27.18
C TYR A 46 -46.78 -4.88 -27.16
N PHE A 47 -46.19 -4.70 -26.00
CA PHE A 47 -44.87 -4.09 -25.85
C PHE A 47 -43.93 -5.01 -25.07
N GLY A 48 -42.62 -4.85 -25.26
CA GLY A 48 -41.65 -5.53 -24.41
C GLY A 48 -40.23 -5.61 -24.98
N LEU A 49 -39.45 -6.59 -24.52
CA LEU A 49 -38.04 -6.79 -24.89
C LEU A 49 -37.85 -8.19 -25.47
N HIS A 50 -37.24 -8.29 -26.65
CA HIS A 50 -36.83 -9.55 -27.27
C HIS A 50 -35.37 -9.44 -27.77
N PRO A 51 -34.50 -10.43 -27.51
CA PRO A 51 -33.08 -10.36 -27.86
C PRO A 51 -32.83 -10.27 -29.37
N ASP A 52 -33.73 -10.86 -30.18
CA ASP A 52 -33.63 -10.84 -31.65
C ASP A 52 -34.38 -9.65 -32.30
N ALA A 53 -35.01 -8.76 -31.52
CA ALA A 53 -35.74 -7.63 -32.09
C ALA A 53 -34.78 -6.54 -32.61
N THR A 54 -35.05 -6.03 -33.80
CA THR A 54 -34.24 -5.04 -34.54
C THR A 54 -35.00 -3.73 -34.70
N LEU A 55 -34.35 -2.64 -35.12
CA LEU A 55 -35.04 -1.36 -35.38
C LEU A 55 -35.97 -1.39 -36.62
N TYR A 56 -36.02 -2.50 -37.36
CA TYR A 56 -36.87 -2.73 -38.52
C TYR A 56 -38.06 -3.62 -38.17
N ILE A 57 -38.82 -4.09 -39.17
CA ILE A 57 -40.00 -4.93 -38.95
C ILE A 57 -39.56 -6.39 -38.79
N ASP A 58 -39.77 -6.95 -37.61
CA ASP A 58 -39.40 -8.32 -37.29
C ASP A 58 -40.58 -9.30 -37.47
N ALA A 59 -40.87 -9.67 -38.73
CA ALA A 59 -41.98 -10.56 -39.07
C ALA A 59 -41.95 -11.91 -38.33
N ALA A 60 -40.75 -12.42 -38.03
CA ALA A 60 -40.57 -13.65 -37.25
C ALA A 60 -41.01 -13.51 -35.78
N LEU A 61 -41.04 -12.29 -35.25
CA LEU A 61 -41.53 -11.96 -33.90
C LEU A 61 -43.01 -11.52 -33.91
N GLY A 62 -43.66 -11.62 -35.07
CA GLY A 62 -45.05 -11.22 -35.26
C GLY A 62 -45.26 -9.71 -35.35
N GLU A 63 -44.23 -8.94 -35.67
CA GLU A 63 -44.38 -7.56 -36.14
C GLU A 63 -44.85 -7.59 -37.59
N ALA A 64 -45.90 -6.85 -37.93
CA ALA A 64 -46.44 -6.82 -39.29
C ALA A 64 -45.93 -5.59 -40.05
N GLU A 65 -45.57 -5.71 -41.34
CA GLU A 65 -45.48 -4.52 -42.19
C GLU A 65 -46.90 -3.95 -42.42
N LEU A 66 -47.00 -2.61 -42.36
CA LEU A 66 -48.10 -1.73 -42.78
C LEU A 66 -49.50 -2.37 -42.96
N PRO A 67 -50.55 -1.97 -42.20
CA PRO A 67 -51.87 -1.97 -42.82
C PRO A 67 -51.86 -0.96 -43.99
N PRO A 68 -52.52 -1.25 -45.13
CA PRO A 68 -52.60 -0.30 -46.23
C PRO A 68 -53.22 1.03 -45.79
N VAL A 69 -52.89 2.13 -46.49
CA VAL A 69 -53.62 3.41 -46.40
C VAL A 69 -55.11 3.09 -46.63
N PRO A 70 -56.05 3.54 -45.75
CA PRO A 70 -57.37 2.91 -45.66
C PRO A 70 -58.20 3.17 -46.92
N PRO A 71 -59.13 2.26 -47.24
CA PRO A 71 -60.52 2.72 -47.11
C PRO A 71 -61.46 1.62 -46.58
N GLY A 72 -62.22 1.93 -45.52
CA GLY A 72 -63.41 1.15 -45.16
C GLY A 72 -63.52 0.76 -43.68
N GLU A 73 -64.27 1.60 -42.96
CA GLU A 73 -65.14 1.26 -41.80
C GLU A 73 -64.52 0.56 -40.57
N GLY A 74 -63.85 1.36 -39.73
CA GLY A 74 -63.63 1.08 -38.31
C GLY A 74 -63.20 2.34 -37.55
N PRO A 75 -63.98 2.88 -36.58
CA PRO A 75 -63.75 4.21 -35.97
C PRO A 75 -62.51 4.46 -35.06
N PHE A 76 -61.67 3.48 -34.71
CA PHE A 76 -60.60 3.60 -33.69
C PHE A 76 -59.24 3.04 -34.15
N ASP A 77 -58.13 3.76 -33.92
CA ASP A 77 -56.77 3.37 -34.32
C ASP A 77 -55.75 3.49 -33.16
N ALA A 78 -54.98 2.42 -32.94
CA ALA A 78 -53.93 2.35 -31.92
C ALA A 78 -52.70 1.59 -32.47
N ARG A 79 -51.50 2.18 -32.31
CA ARG A 79 -50.25 1.64 -32.89
C ARG A 79 -49.00 2.11 -32.15
N PHE A 80 -47.91 1.34 -32.22
CA PHE A 80 -46.59 1.83 -31.83
C PHE A 80 -45.95 2.66 -32.94
N ILE A 81 -45.18 3.67 -32.56
CA ILE A 81 -44.43 4.55 -33.48
C ILE A 81 -42.92 4.37 -33.28
N SER A 82 -42.14 4.52 -34.36
CA SER A 82 -40.69 4.43 -34.30
C SER A 82 -40.06 5.50 -33.40
N ILE A 83 -38.98 5.11 -32.74
CA ILE A 83 -38.24 5.91 -31.75
C ILE A 83 -37.46 7.09 -32.34
N SER A 84 -37.02 7.00 -33.60
CA SER A 84 -36.19 8.00 -34.27
C SER A 84 -37.01 9.05 -35.04
N GLY A 85 -38.33 8.90 -35.11
CA GLY A 85 -39.19 9.75 -35.93
C GLY A 85 -38.99 9.60 -37.45
N GLU A 86 -38.14 8.67 -37.90
CA GLU A 86 -37.94 8.37 -39.32
C GLU A 86 -39.05 7.44 -39.86
N ASN A 87 -39.43 7.66 -41.13
CA ASN A 87 -40.52 6.95 -41.79
C ASN A 87 -40.12 5.51 -42.14
N ILE A 88 -40.58 4.56 -41.34
CA ILE A 88 -40.55 3.12 -41.64
C ILE A 88 -41.97 2.57 -41.45
N GLY A 89 -42.91 2.95 -42.33
CA GLY A 89 -44.31 2.51 -42.26
C GLY A 89 -45.11 3.08 -41.07
N LYS A 90 -46.45 3.09 -41.19
CA LYS A 90 -47.38 3.75 -40.26
C LYS A 90 -47.94 2.82 -39.16
N GLY A 91 -47.06 2.08 -38.48
CA GLY A 91 -47.32 1.53 -37.13
C GLY A 91 -47.50 0.01 -37.05
N SER A 92 -46.84 -0.58 -36.05
CA SER A 92 -47.00 -1.99 -35.65
C SER A 92 -47.91 -2.09 -34.41
N ARG A 93 -48.63 -3.21 -34.26
CA ARG A 93 -49.38 -3.54 -33.03
C ARG A 93 -48.51 -4.23 -31.97
N LYS A 94 -47.25 -4.50 -32.30
CA LYS A 94 -46.24 -5.04 -31.40
C LYS A 94 -44.94 -4.25 -31.50
N ASP A 95 -44.34 -3.90 -30.38
CA ASP A 95 -42.98 -3.36 -30.33
C ASP A 95 -42.20 -4.06 -29.22
N LEU A 96 -41.29 -4.97 -29.61
CA LEU A 96 -40.51 -5.79 -28.68
C LEU A 96 -39.05 -5.32 -28.54
N ARG A 97 -38.76 -4.09 -28.94
CA ARG A 97 -37.40 -3.56 -29.04
C ARG A 97 -36.99 -2.82 -27.77
N SER A 98 -35.67 -2.76 -27.52
CA SER A 98 -35.08 -1.90 -26.48
C SER A 98 -34.72 -0.53 -27.05
N THR A 99 -35.38 0.54 -26.62
CA THR A 99 -34.87 1.90 -26.86
C THR A 99 -34.33 2.48 -25.57
N ILE A 100 -33.01 2.73 -25.55
CA ILE A 100 -32.25 2.93 -24.32
C ILE A 100 -31.82 4.39 -24.17
N GLY A 101 -32.24 5.03 -23.07
CA GLY A 101 -31.34 5.91 -22.31
C GLY A 101 -30.55 5.04 -21.33
N PRO A 102 -29.37 5.43 -20.82
CA PRO A 102 -28.39 4.55 -20.16
C PRO A 102 -28.93 3.54 -19.12
N ASP A 103 -30.09 3.81 -18.49
CA ASP A 103 -30.74 2.97 -17.48
C ASP A 103 -32.24 2.72 -17.71
N GLU A 104 -32.81 3.14 -18.85
CA GLU A 104 -34.26 3.07 -19.13
C GLU A 104 -34.55 2.50 -20.52
N THR A 105 -35.52 1.59 -20.61
CA THR A 105 -36.16 1.19 -21.87
C THR A 105 -37.49 1.91 -22.03
N TYR A 106 -37.79 2.48 -23.19
CA TYR A 106 -39.12 3.06 -23.44
C TYR A 106 -39.74 2.65 -24.78
N TRP A 107 -41.08 2.59 -24.80
CA TRP A 107 -41.92 2.37 -25.98
C TRP A 107 -42.85 3.56 -26.20
N LYS A 108 -43.08 3.90 -27.47
CA LYS A 108 -44.00 4.99 -27.86
C LYS A 108 -45.26 4.43 -28.48
N LEU A 109 -46.37 4.59 -27.76
CA LEU A 109 -47.72 4.27 -28.21
C LEU A 109 -48.38 5.53 -28.77
N PHE A 110 -49.04 5.40 -29.91
CA PHE A 110 -49.89 6.42 -30.50
C PHE A 110 -51.34 5.93 -30.58
N VAL A 111 -52.26 6.70 -30.01
CA VAL A 111 -53.71 6.42 -30.06
C VAL A 111 -54.46 7.59 -30.66
N LYS A 112 -55.44 7.30 -31.54
CA LYS A 112 -56.23 8.32 -32.21
C LYS A 112 -57.68 7.85 -32.50
N PRO A 113 -58.71 8.59 -32.07
CA PRO A 113 -60.07 8.46 -32.59
C PRO A 113 -60.16 9.01 -34.03
N THR A 114 -61.00 8.42 -34.89
CA THR A 114 -61.17 8.89 -36.30
C THR A 114 -62.27 9.97 -36.40
N TYR A 115 -62.18 10.84 -37.42
CA TYR A 115 -62.85 12.16 -37.55
C TYR A 115 -64.39 12.23 -37.47
N ASP A 116 -64.85 13.42 -37.04
CA ASP A 116 -66.18 14.06 -37.10
C ASP A 116 -67.26 13.73 -36.04
N GLU A 117 -66.96 12.91 -35.04
CA GLU A 117 -67.80 12.72 -33.85
C GLU A 117 -67.22 13.46 -32.62
N PRO A 118 -68.02 13.82 -31.59
CA PRO A 118 -67.47 14.46 -30.38
C PRO A 118 -66.39 13.57 -29.76
N ALA A 119 -65.28 14.19 -29.32
CA ALA A 119 -64.17 13.47 -28.69
C ALA A 119 -64.69 12.53 -27.59
N ARG A 120 -64.27 11.27 -27.61
CA ARG A 120 -64.61 10.25 -26.60
C ARG A 120 -63.42 9.99 -25.71
N SER A 121 -63.66 9.53 -24.48
CA SER A 121 -62.58 9.07 -23.62
C SER A 121 -61.98 7.77 -24.16
N ILE A 122 -60.67 7.60 -23.96
CA ILE A 122 -59.96 6.36 -24.30
C ILE A 122 -59.57 5.69 -22.99
N ILE A 123 -59.98 4.44 -22.81
CA ILE A 123 -59.59 3.63 -21.66
C ILE A 123 -58.45 2.72 -22.11
N LEU A 124 -57.32 2.85 -21.44
CA LEU A 124 -56.22 1.90 -21.51
C LEU A 124 -56.31 0.97 -20.32
N SER A 125 -56.12 -0.33 -20.52
CA SER A 125 -56.08 -1.31 -19.45
C SER A 125 -55.07 -2.41 -19.73
N TRP A 126 -54.61 -3.08 -18.69
CA TRP A 126 -53.60 -4.12 -18.77
C TRP A 126 -53.73 -5.09 -17.59
N PRO A 127 -53.19 -6.32 -17.69
CA PRO A 127 -53.27 -7.30 -16.61
C PRO A 127 -52.61 -6.81 -15.31
N SER A 128 -53.13 -7.22 -14.15
CA SER A 128 -52.55 -6.92 -12.84
C SER A 128 -51.20 -7.57 -12.59
N ASN A 129 -50.85 -8.58 -13.39
CA ASN A 129 -49.53 -9.18 -13.42
C ASN A 129 -48.98 -9.11 -14.84
N LEU A 130 -47.99 -8.23 -15.05
CA LEU A 130 -47.34 -8.03 -16.34
C LEU A 130 -46.14 -8.96 -16.54
N GLY A 131 -45.86 -9.89 -15.62
CA GLY A 131 -44.75 -10.84 -15.76
C GLY A 131 -43.36 -10.22 -15.54
N LEU A 132 -43.29 -9.07 -14.86
CA LEU A 132 -42.02 -8.42 -14.51
C LEU A 132 -41.45 -9.03 -13.22
N THR A 133 -40.17 -9.44 -13.26
CA THR A 133 -39.45 -10.01 -12.11
C THR A 133 -38.65 -8.97 -11.31
N SER A 134 -38.40 -7.78 -11.88
CA SER A 134 -37.67 -6.67 -11.27
C SER A 134 -37.88 -5.37 -12.07
N GLY A 135 -37.53 -4.22 -11.48
CA GLY A 135 -37.66 -2.90 -12.10
C GLY A 135 -38.96 -2.16 -11.80
N THR A 136 -39.12 -0.97 -12.41
CA THR A 136 -40.38 -0.22 -12.40
C THR A 136 -40.98 -0.19 -13.81
N LEU A 137 -42.30 -0.05 -13.91
CA LEU A 137 -42.99 0.17 -15.17
C LEU A 137 -43.99 1.32 -15.01
N ARG A 138 -43.76 2.41 -15.75
CA ARG A 138 -44.61 3.60 -15.70
C ARG A 138 -45.10 4.00 -17.08
N MET A 139 -46.28 4.59 -17.14
CA MET A 139 -46.84 5.21 -18.34
C MET A 139 -46.88 6.73 -18.14
N GLU A 140 -46.37 7.45 -19.13
CA GLU A 140 -46.33 8.91 -19.20
C GLU A 140 -47.16 9.38 -20.40
N ILE A 141 -47.93 10.46 -20.26
CA ILE A 141 -48.79 10.99 -21.32
C ILE A 141 -48.47 12.48 -21.53
N PRO A 142 -47.34 12.80 -22.21
CA PRO A 142 -46.77 14.15 -22.19
C PRO A 142 -47.67 15.24 -22.77
N ALA A 143 -48.57 14.91 -23.70
CA ALA A 143 -49.42 15.90 -24.37
C ALA A 143 -50.77 16.18 -23.66
N VAL A 144 -51.13 15.39 -22.64
CA VAL A 144 -52.33 15.67 -21.80
C VAL A 144 -51.91 16.39 -20.53
N ASP A 145 -50.90 15.86 -19.83
CA ASP A 145 -50.26 16.51 -18.70
C ASP A 145 -48.86 15.87 -18.49
N PRO A 146 -47.76 16.62 -18.62
CA PRO A 146 -46.41 16.09 -18.46
C PRO A 146 -46.10 15.61 -17.03
N THR A 147 -46.97 15.88 -16.05
CA THR A 147 -46.82 15.41 -14.66
C THR A 147 -47.55 14.09 -14.37
N VAL A 148 -48.38 13.61 -15.29
CA VAL A 148 -49.11 12.34 -15.13
C VAL A 148 -48.16 11.17 -15.36
N ILE A 149 -47.83 10.49 -14.26
CA ILE A 149 -47.03 9.26 -14.23
C ILE A 149 -47.88 8.15 -13.60
N ILE A 150 -48.24 7.16 -14.40
CA ILE A 150 -49.08 6.03 -13.99
C ILE A 150 -48.18 4.84 -13.71
N ASN A 151 -48.18 4.33 -12.48
CA ASN A 151 -47.45 3.10 -12.16
C ASN A 151 -48.26 1.88 -12.60
N MET A 152 -47.83 1.26 -13.70
CA MET A 152 -48.53 0.13 -14.33
C MET A 152 -48.47 -1.17 -13.52
N LEU A 153 -47.66 -1.23 -12.46
CA LEU A 153 -47.61 -2.37 -11.53
C LEU A 153 -48.71 -2.33 -10.46
N TYR A 154 -49.19 -1.14 -10.12
CA TYR A 154 -50.18 -0.93 -9.05
C TYR A 154 -51.55 -0.47 -9.57
N THR A 155 -51.61 -0.07 -10.83
CA THR A 155 -52.84 0.29 -11.53
C THR A 155 -53.03 -0.66 -12.70
N THR A 156 -54.27 -0.93 -13.08
CA THR A 156 -54.62 -1.86 -14.17
C THR A 156 -55.34 -1.17 -15.33
N SER A 157 -55.67 0.11 -15.16
CA SER A 157 -56.34 0.91 -16.18
C SER A 157 -56.15 2.40 -15.94
N TYR A 158 -56.24 3.17 -17.03
CA TYR A 158 -56.26 4.62 -17.01
C TYR A 158 -57.23 5.13 -18.08
N GLU A 159 -58.10 6.06 -17.70
CA GLU A 159 -59.02 6.73 -18.62
C GLU A 159 -58.44 8.08 -19.03
N ILE A 160 -58.24 8.26 -20.33
CA ILE A 160 -57.84 9.52 -20.94
C ILE A 160 -59.12 10.28 -21.26
N PRO A 161 -59.37 11.45 -20.63
CA PRO A 161 -60.59 12.21 -20.86
C PRO A 161 -60.72 12.67 -22.31
N ALA A 162 -61.95 12.81 -22.79
CA ALA A 162 -62.24 13.42 -24.08
C ALA A 162 -61.66 14.85 -24.16
N SER A 163 -60.63 15.05 -24.99
CA SER A 163 -60.03 16.37 -25.25
C SER A 163 -59.88 16.63 -26.75
N GLY A 164 -59.79 17.91 -27.13
CA GLY A 164 -59.63 18.32 -28.53
C GLY A 164 -58.33 17.82 -29.18
N ASP A 165 -57.30 17.55 -28.37
CA ASP A 165 -55.99 17.07 -28.82
C ASP A 165 -55.99 15.58 -29.21
N LEU A 166 -56.98 14.79 -28.74
CA LEU A 166 -57.13 13.38 -29.14
C LEU A 166 -57.30 13.22 -30.66
N ASN A 167 -57.89 14.20 -31.34
CA ASN A 167 -58.09 14.18 -32.80
C ASN A 167 -56.78 14.39 -33.58
N ALA A 168 -55.77 15.02 -32.97
CA ALA A 168 -54.41 15.08 -33.53
C ALA A 168 -53.64 13.77 -33.31
N GLY A 169 -54.10 12.97 -32.34
CA GLY A 169 -53.53 11.71 -31.90
C GLY A 169 -52.45 11.92 -30.84
N LEU A 170 -52.39 11.00 -29.88
CA LEU A 170 -51.70 11.17 -28.61
C LEU A 170 -50.51 10.21 -28.49
N GLU A 171 -49.30 10.76 -28.29
CA GLU A 171 -48.11 9.98 -27.91
C GLU A 171 -48.15 9.65 -26.41
N ILE A 172 -48.01 8.37 -26.10
CA ILE A 172 -47.91 7.81 -24.76
C ILE A 172 -46.57 7.09 -24.67
N ARG A 173 -45.85 7.30 -23.57
CA ARG A 173 -44.57 6.64 -23.32
C ARG A 173 -44.75 5.60 -22.24
N ILE A 174 -44.34 4.38 -22.51
CA ILE A 174 -44.23 3.34 -21.48
C ILE A 174 -42.75 3.21 -21.18
N VAL A 175 -42.35 3.40 -19.93
CA VAL A 175 -40.94 3.41 -19.50
C VAL A 175 -40.73 2.30 -18.49
N ARG A 176 -39.77 1.42 -18.77
CA ARG A 176 -39.25 0.39 -17.87
C ARG A 176 -37.85 0.80 -17.40
N THR A 177 -37.66 0.90 -16.08
CA THR A 177 -36.34 1.11 -15.47
C THR A 177 -35.88 -0.20 -14.83
N GLU A 178 -34.72 -0.71 -15.23
CA GLU A 178 -34.14 -1.89 -14.60
C GLU A 178 -33.47 -1.52 -13.27
N THR A 179 -33.64 -2.37 -12.25
CA THR A 179 -32.94 -2.25 -10.97
C THR A 179 -31.61 -2.98 -11.05
N LYS A 180 -30.49 -2.24 -10.99
CA LYS A 180 -29.12 -2.77 -10.92
C LYS A 180 -28.32 -2.08 -9.82
N PRO A 181 -27.58 -2.83 -8.99
CA PRO A 181 -26.60 -2.25 -8.10
C PRO A 181 -25.33 -1.87 -8.89
N GLU A 182 -24.71 -0.75 -8.55
CA GLU A 182 -23.42 -0.35 -9.10
C GLU A 182 -22.47 0.00 -7.97
N ILE A 183 -21.23 -0.46 -8.07
CA ILE A 183 -20.22 -0.28 -7.02
C ILE A 183 -19.10 0.63 -7.52
N VAL A 184 -18.76 1.63 -6.69
CA VAL A 184 -17.58 2.46 -6.86
C VAL A 184 -16.76 2.38 -5.58
N VAL A 185 -15.46 2.11 -5.69
CA VAL A 185 -14.54 2.08 -4.54
C VAL A 185 -13.46 3.13 -4.73
N ASN A 186 -13.22 3.95 -3.71
CA ASN A 186 -12.20 4.98 -3.77
C ASN A 186 -11.36 5.04 -2.47
N PRO A 187 -10.03 4.89 -2.53
CA PRO A 187 -9.22 4.54 -3.70
C PRO A 187 -9.27 3.03 -4.04
N LEU A 188 -8.91 2.61 -5.26
CA LEU A 188 -8.79 1.17 -5.61
C LEU A 188 -7.43 0.55 -5.27
N SER A 189 -6.47 1.37 -4.85
CA SER A 189 -5.17 0.91 -4.40
C SER A 189 -4.57 1.86 -3.38
N TRP A 190 -3.68 1.32 -2.55
CA TRP A 190 -2.95 2.12 -1.59
C TRP A 190 -1.59 1.51 -1.29
N ASN A 191 -0.57 2.36 -1.19
CA ASN A 191 0.74 1.99 -0.68
C ASN A 191 0.90 2.64 0.69
N TYR A 192 1.02 1.83 1.74
CA TYR A 192 1.23 2.30 3.11
C TYR A 192 2.63 2.88 3.36
N GLY A 193 3.55 2.74 2.40
CA GLY A 193 4.97 3.02 2.62
C GLY A 193 5.54 2.05 3.64
N THR A 194 6.48 2.53 4.46
CA THR A 194 6.99 1.75 5.59
C THR A 194 6.11 1.93 6.82
N VAL A 195 5.61 0.83 7.37
CA VAL A 195 4.90 0.77 8.64
C VAL A 195 5.78 0.04 9.64
N PHE A 196 6.09 0.69 10.77
CA PHE A 196 6.99 0.10 11.76
C PHE A 196 6.27 -0.96 12.58
N ILE A 197 6.97 -2.07 12.90
CA ILE A 197 6.45 -3.12 13.77
C ILE A 197 6.04 -2.52 15.12
N GLY A 198 4.81 -2.78 15.55
CA GLY A 198 4.22 -2.21 16.78
C GLY A 198 3.60 -0.82 16.61
N SER A 199 3.51 -0.30 15.39
CA SER A 199 2.88 0.99 15.08
C SER A 199 1.97 0.86 13.84
N PRO A 200 0.81 0.19 13.97
CA PRO A 200 -0.07 -0.08 12.84
C PRO A 200 -0.66 1.21 12.24
N ILE A 201 -0.93 1.21 10.94
CA ILE A 201 -1.46 2.37 10.20
C ILE A 201 -2.72 1.95 9.43
N GLY A 202 -3.83 2.67 9.67
CA GLY A 202 -5.11 2.49 9.00
C GLY A 202 -5.29 3.41 7.78
N LYS A 203 -6.00 2.92 6.76
CA LYS A 203 -6.48 3.70 5.60
C LYS A 203 -7.95 3.41 5.35
N VAL A 204 -8.74 4.47 5.15
CA VAL A 204 -10.16 4.39 4.80
C VAL A 204 -10.35 4.24 3.30
N PHE A 205 -11.25 3.34 2.92
CA PHE A 205 -11.72 3.07 1.57
C PHE A 205 -13.23 3.24 1.53
N THR A 206 -13.71 4.21 0.76
CA THR A 206 -15.14 4.47 0.64
C THR A 206 -15.72 3.62 -0.48
N ILE A 207 -16.70 2.78 -0.14
CA ILE A 207 -17.47 1.94 -1.05
C ILE A 207 -18.83 2.60 -1.23
N GLN A 208 -19.16 3.00 -2.45
CA GLN A 208 -20.39 3.70 -2.78
C GLN A 208 -21.27 2.84 -3.69
N ASN A 209 -22.58 2.85 -3.43
CA ASN A 209 -23.57 2.34 -4.35
C ASN A 209 -24.08 3.46 -5.26
N THR A 210 -23.62 3.50 -6.51
CA THR A 210 -24.10 4.48 -7.51
C THR A 210 -25.29 3.99 -8.32
N GLY A 211 -25.73 2.75 -8.05
CA GLY A 211 -26.85 2.12 -8.74
C GLY A 211 -28.20 2.50 -8.15
N ASN A 212 -29.24 1.87 -8.68
CA ASN A 212 -30.64 2.10 -8.28
C ASN A 212 -31.28 0.88 -7.60
N ALA A 213 -30.46 -0.10 -7.18
CA ALA A 213 -30.83 -1.26 -6.39
C ALA A 213 -29.82 -1.49 -5.25
N ASP A 214 -30.21 -2.26 -4.23
CA ASP A 214 -29.34 -2.58 -3.09
C ASP A 214 -28.07 -3.33 -3.53
N LEU A 215 -26.92 -2.77 -3.16
CA LEU A 215 -25.61 -3.40 -3.32
C LEU A 215 -25.37 -4.30 -2.12
N GLU A 216 -25.31 -5.61 -2.38
CA GLU A 216 -25.03 -6.62 -1.35
C GLU A 216 -23.58 -7.07 -1.49
N ILE A 217 -22.76 -6.73 -0.50
CA ILE A 217 -21.43 -7.31 -0.32
C ILE A 217 -21.61 -8.56 0.53
N SER A 218 -21.38 -9.72 -0.05
CA SER A 218 -21.50 -11.03 0.60
C SER A 218 -20.34 -11.35 1.55
N SER A 219 -19.13 -10.90 1.22
CA SER A 219 -17.92 -11.09 2.05
C SER A 219 -16.79 -10.15 1.62
N ILE A 220 -15.92 -9.85 2.58
CA ILE A 220 -14.67 -9.12 2.37
C ILE A 220 -13.51 -9.99 2.88
N THR A 221 -12.55 -10.28 2.01
CA THR A 221 -11.40 -11.14 2.34
C THR A 221 -10.08 -10.48 1.97
N THR A 222 -9.02 -10.76 2.74
CA THR A 222 -7.64 -10.33 2.44
C THR A 222 -6.76 -11.55 2.17
N THR A 223 -5.82 -11.43 1.23
CA THR A 223 -4.81 -12.48 0.99
C THR A 223 -3.69 -12.50 2.03
N ASN A 224 -3.57 -11.46 2.87
CA ASN A 224 -2.52 -11.33 3.87
C ASN A 224 -3.11 -10.81 5.20
N PRO A 225 -3.01 -11.58 6.29
CA PRO A 225 -3.62 -11.24 7.57
C PRO A 225 -2.96 -10.04 8.27
N GLU A 226 -1.78 -9.60 7.85
CA GLU A 226 -1.19 -8.36 8.35
C GLU A 226 -1.93 -7.10 7.85
N PHE A 227 -2.86 -7.24 6.90
CA PHE A 227 -3.80 -6.20 6.51
C PHE A 227 -5.16 -6.49 7.15
N GLU A 228 -5.35 -5.97 8.35
CA GLU A 228 -6.53 -6.17 9.18
C GLU A 228 -7.71 -5.36 8.61
N LEU A 229 -8.87 -6.02 8.50
CA LEU A 229 -10.09 -5.42 7.96
C LEU A 229 -11.02 -5.01 9.11
N SER A 230 -11.55 -3.79 9.07
CA SER A 230 -12.56 -3.34 10.04
C SER A 230 -13.87 -4.11 9.98
N SER A 231 -14.20 -4.73 8.83
CA SER A 231 -15.35 -5.61 8.64
C SER A 231 -15.04 -6.72 7.62
N THR A 232 -15.65 -7.89 7.80
CA THR A 232 -15.54 -9.06 6.91
C THR A 232 -16.90 -9.62 6.47
N GLY A 233 -17.98 -9.16 7.12
CA GLY A 233 -19.32 -9.73 7.01
C GLY A 233 -20.15 -9.14 5.88
N PRO A 234 -21.40 -9.61 5.73
CA PRO A 234 -22.28 -9.10 4.71
C PRO A 234 -22.66 -7.65 5.01
N ILE A 235 -22.62 -6.80 3.98
CA ILE A 235 -22.96 -5.38 4.06
C ILE A 235 -23.96 -5.09 2.95
N THR A 236 -25.07 -4.46 3.30
CA THR A 236 -26.03 -3.92 2.34
C THR A 236 -25.85 -2.41 2.27
N ILE A 237 -25.67 -1.87 1.07
CA ILE A 237 -25.51 -0.44 0.82
C ILE A 237 -26.67 -0.01 -0.09
N HIS A 238 -27.55 0.85 0.40
CA HIS A 238 -28.69 1.30 -0.39
C HIS A 238 -28.27 2.27 -1.51
N PRO A 239 -29.10 2.49 -2.53
CA PRO A 239 -28.81 3.45 -3.60
C PRO A 239 -28.37 4.82 -3.07
N SER A 240 -27.28 5.36 -3.63
CA SER A 240 -26.64 6.63 -3.23
C SER A 240 -25.98 6.64 -1.84
N GLU A 241 -26.00 5.54 -1.09
CA GLU A 241 -25.28 5.42 0.17
C GLU A 241 -23.81 5.00 -0.03
N SER A 242 -23.02 5.22 1.01
CA SER A 242 -21.61 4.84 1.09
C SER A 242 -21.31 4.11 2.38
N TYR A 243 -20.30 3.24 2.34
CA TYR A 243 -19.75 2.52 3.46
C TYR A 243 -18.23 2.71 3.51
N ASP A 244 -17.70 3.12 4.67
CA ASP A 244 -16.27 3.29 4.87
C ASP A 244 -15.64 2.02 5.45
N LEU A 245 -14.81 1.36 4.65
CA LEU A 245 -13.99 0.23 5.05
C LEU A 245 -12.60 0.72 5.46
N THR A 246 -12.27 0.65 6.75
CA THR A 246 -10.89 0.87 7.20
C THR A 246 -10.10 -0.43 7.07
N ILE A 247 -8.94 -0.34 6.42
CA ILE A 247 -7.96 -1.42 6.31
C ILE A 247 -6.69 -0.96 7.04
N THR A 248 -6.12 -1.82 7.89
CA THR A 248 -4.97 -1.46 8.74
C THR A 248 -3.80 -2.39 8.46
N LEU A 249 -2.64 -1.83 8.11
CA LEU A 249 -1.41 -2.61 8.01
C LEU A 249 -0.74 -2.70 9.40
N ASN A 250 -0.61 -3.93 9.91
CA ASN A 250 0.04 -4.27 11.17
C ASN A 250 1.16 -5.29 10.93
N PRO A 251 2.36 -4.84 10.51
CA PRO A 251 3.42 -5.75 10.13
C PRO A 251 4.04 -6.43 11.35
N THR A 252 4.26 -7.75 11.26
CA THR A 252 4.90 -8.54 12.32
C THR A 252 6.38 -8.81 12.06
N THR A 253 6.81 -8.64 10.81
CA THR A 253 8.17 -8.91 10.35
C THR A 253 8.63 -7.84 9.36
N PRO A 254 9.94 -7.49 9.32
CA PRO A 254 10.43 -6.52 8.36
C PRO A 254 10.35 -7.04 6.93
N GLY A 255 10.09 -6.15 5.96
CA GLY A 255 10.13 -6.46 4.53
C GLY A 255 8.83 -6.14 3.79
N PRO A 256 8.79 -6.31 2.46
CA PRO A 256 7.65 -5.94 1.63
C PRO A 256 6.40 -6.74 2.02
N LYS A 257 5.28 -6.02 2.16
CA LYS A 257 3.95 -6.52 2.48
C LYS A 257 3.02 -6.19 1.31
N ASN A 258 2.37 -7.21 0.76
CA ASN A 258 1.39 -7.04 -0.31
C ASN A 258 0.13 -7.78 0.07
N ALA A 259 -1.02 -7.24 -0.34
CA ALA A 259 -2.31 -7.89 -0.20
C ALA A 259 -3.26 -7.49 -1.33
N THR A 260 -4.18 -8.39 -1.65
CA THR A 260 -5.39 -8.07 -2.38
C THR A 260 -6.56 -8.24 -1.43
N VAL A 261 -7.37 -7.19 -1.31
CA VAL A 261 -8.64 -7.25 -0.58
C VAL A 261 -9.75 -7.40 -1.61
N THR A 262 -10.52 -8.48 -1.50
CA THR A 262 -11.58 -8.84 -2.44
C THR A 262 -12.94 -8.62 -1.79
N LEU A 263 -13.76 -7.79 -2.43
CA LEU A 263 -15.16 -7.57 -2.14
C LEU A 263 -15.98 -8.49 -3.05
N ASN A 264 -16.71 -9.46 -2.50
CA ASN A 264 -17.63 -10.30 -3.25
C ASN A 264 -19.03 -9.70 -3.18
N HIS A 265 -19.64 -9.31 -4.30
CA HIS A 265 -20.89 -8.54 -4.32
C HIS A 265 -21.83 -8.91 -5.47
N ASN A 266 -23.05 -8.37 -5.47
CA ASN A 266 -24.06 -8.61 -6.51
C ASN A 266 -24.01 -7.64 -7.72
N ALA A 267 -23.18 -6.59 -7.70
CA ALA A 267 -22.98 -5.66 -8.83
C ALA A 267 -21.98 -6.17 -9.89
N GLY A 268 -22.16 -5.75 -11.15
CA GLY A 268 -21.17 -5.91 -12.25
C GLY A 268 -20.55 -7.32 -12.35
N ASN A 269 -19.21 -7.40 -12.29
CA ASN A 269 -18.42 -8.65 -12.36
C ASN A 269 -18.41 -9.46 -11.03
N TRP A 270 -19.38 -9.21 -10.15
CA TRP A 270 -19.57 -9.84 -8.83
C TRP A 270 -18.39 -9.74 -7.85
N THR A 271 -17.29 -9.09 -8.25
CA THR A 271 -16.08 -8.93 -7.46
C THR A 271 -15.41 -7.59 -7.75
N THR A 272 -14.88 -6.97 -6.70
CA THR A 272 -14.02 -5.79 -6.78
C THR A 272 -12.77 -6.01 -5.93
N ASN A 273 -11.60 -5.73 -6.50
CA ASN A 273 -10.32 -5.96 -5.84
C ASN A 273 -9.62 -4.63 -5.51
N ILE A 274 -9.19 -4.49 -4.26
CA ILE A 274 -8.35 -3.40 -3.77
C ILE A 274 -6.91 -3.91 -3.67
N THR A 275 -5.96 -3.20 -4.29
CA THR A 275 -4.54 -3.58 -4.26
C THR A 275 -3.78 -2.82 -3.19
N LEU A 276 -3.16 -3.54 -2.25
CA LEU A 276 -2.44 -2.94 -1.13
C LEU A 276 -0.97 -3.35 -1.14
N THR A 277 -0.10 -2.38 -0.93
CA THR A 277 1.35 -2.58 -0.77
C THR A 277 1.86 -1.82 0.46
N GLY A 278 2.99 -2.25 0.99
CA GLY A 278 3.67 -1.61 2.10
C GLY A 278 4.97 -2.32 2.44
N VAL A 279 5.68 -1.87 3.46
CA VAL A 279 6.91 -2.49 3.96
C VAL A 279 6.86 -2.50 5.49
N GLY A 280 7.12 -3.65 6.11
CA GLY A 280 7.40 -3.73 7.53
C GLY A 280 8.76 -3.09 7.84
N GLY A 281 8.75 -2.02 8.62
CA GLY A 281 9.93 -1.31 9.11
C GLY A 281 10.53 -1.95 10.35
N ASP A 282 11.84 -1.84 10.52
CA ASP A 282 12.54 -2.38 11.70
C ASP A 282 12.28 -1.49 12.95
N PRO A 283 11.90 -2.05 14.11
CA PRO A 283 11.46 -1.28 15.27
C PRO A 283 12.58 -0.70 16.14
N GLY A 284 13.87 -0.76 15.78
CA GLY A 284 14.93 -0.38 16.72
C GLY A 284 16.04 0.53 16.18
N SER A 285 16.71 0.11 15.12
CA SER A 285 17.97 0.72 14.68
C SER A 285 18.07 0.86 13.17
N PHE A 286 18.82 1.86 12.73
CA PHE A 286 19.02 2.15 11.31
C PHE A 286 20.51 2.09 10.95
N ARG A 287 20.78 2.05 9.65
CA ARG A 287 22.13 2.20 9.09
C ARG A 287 22.08 3.13 7.89
N SER A 288 23.02 4.05 7.85
CA SER A 288 23.26 4.97 6.74
C SER A 288 24.74 4.99 6.39
N PHE A 289 25.04 5.52 5.21
CA PHE A 289 26.39 5.69 4.70
C PHE A 289 26.59 7.14 4.27
N THR A 290 27.75 7.68 4.60
CA THR A 290 28.24 8.97 4.11
C THR A 290 28.87 8.82 2.73
N HIS A 291 28.95 9.91 1.97
CA HIS A 291 29.55 9.88 0.64
C HIS A 291 31.04 9.47 0.67
N THR A 292 31.75 9.75 1.77
CA THR A 292 33.15 9.36 1.99
C THR A 292 33.31 7.86 2.27
N GLU A 293 32.41 7.27 3.06
CA GLU A 293 32.41 5.82 3.31
C GLU A 293 32.21 5.05 2.00
N LEU A 294 31.26 5.49 1.15
CA LEU A 294 30.95 4.84 -0.14
C LEU A 294 32.12 4.83 -1.14
N VAL A 295 33.11 5.70 -0.96
CA VAL A 295 34.31 5.78 -1.80
C VAL A 295 35.59 5.34 -1.09
N THR A 296 35.51 4.87 0.16
CA THR A 296 36.68 4.41 0.91
C THR A 296 37.38 3.30 0.13
N THR A 297 38.67 3.48 -0.20
CA THR A 297 39.40 2.56 -1.08
C THR A 297 40.45 1.75 -0.34
N THR A 298 40.77 0.56 -0.87
CA THR A 298 42.01 -0.14 -0.53
C THR A 298 43.02 0.10 -1.66
N GLY A 299 44.08 0.86 -1.40
CA GLY A 299 45.11 1.18 -2.40
C GLY A 299 44.63 2.06 -3.56
N GLY A 300 43.68 2.98 -3.32
CA GLY A 300 43.23 3.97 -4.32
C GLY A 300 42.34 3.42 -5.43
N LYS A 301 41.77 2.22 -5.26
CA LYS A 301 40.92 1.55 -6.26
C LYS A 301 39.51 1.34 -5.71
N LEU A 302 38.53 1.36 -6.63
CA LEU A 302 37.15 0.92 -6.35
C LEU A 302 37.15 -0.38 -5.55
N GLN A 303 36.39 -0.42 -4.45
CA GLN A 303 36.33 -1.61 -3.61
C GLN A 303 35.89 -2.82 -4.42
N LYS A 304 36.65 -3.91 -4.31
CA LYS A 304 36.27 -5.17 -4.94
C LYS A 304 35.12 -5.79 -4.17
N ILE A 305 34.13 -6.26 -4.91
CA ILE A 305 33.05 -7.11 -4.38
C ILE A 305 33.71 -8.39 -3.85
N ILE A 306 33.57 -8.65 -2.56
CA ILE A 306 34.09 -9.89 -1.96
C ILE A 306 33.09 -11.01 -2.22
N LYS A 307 33.57 -12.17 -2.68
CA LYS A 307 32.70 -13.34 -2.91
C LYS A 307 32.17 -13.86 -1.58
N ARG A 308 30.86 -14.10 -1.50
CA ARG A 308 30.20 -14.66 -0.31
C ARG A 308 30.35 -16.17 -0.23
N LYS A 309 31.57 -16.61 0.05
CA LYS A 309 31.88 -18.01 0.35
C LYS A 309 32.52 -18.09 1.73
N PRO A 310 32.27 -19.15 2.51
CA PRO A 310 32.94 -19.33 3.79
C PRO A 310 34.46 -19.20 3.63
N ASP A 311 35.04 -18.30 4.40
CA ASP A 311 36.47 -17.96 4.34
C ASP A 311 37.19 -18.50 5.58
N LYS A 312 36.53 -18.45 6.74
CA LYS A 312 37.09 -18.79 8.05
C LYS A 312 36.12 -19.66 8.83
N VAL A 313 36.59 -20.28 9.90
CA VAL A 313 35.72 -20.98 10.86
C VAL A 313 36.07 -20.45 12.24
N GLU A 314 35.06 -20.07 13.01
CA GLU A 314 35.25 -19.77 14.42
C GLU A 314 34.90 -21.01 15.21
N PHE A 315 35.77 -21.38 16.15
CA PHE A 315 35.55 -22.56 16.96
C PHE A 315 35.94 -22.35 18.42
N GLU A 316 35.21 -23.00 19.30
CA GLU A 316 35.47 -23.10 20.73
C GLU A 316 35.31 -24.56 21.13
N LEU A 317 36.40 -25.14 21.64
CA LEU A 317 36.43 -26.50 22.15
C LEU A 317 36.61 -26.49 23.66
N GLU A 318 35.82 -27.30 24.35
CA GLU A 318 35.90 -27.52 25.79
C GLU A 318 36.26 -28.98 26.07
N ILE A 319 37.33 -29.21 26.83
CA ILE A 319 37.80 -30.55 27.22
C ILE A 319 37.95 -30.60 28.75
N THR A 320 37.28 -31.55 29.39
CA THR A 320 37.42 -31.80 30.83
C THR A 320 38.43 -32.93 31.09
N VAL A 321 39.32 -32.73 32.07
CA VAL A 321 40.32 -33.72 32.48
C VAL A 321 39.65 -34.87 33.22
N PRO A 322 39.83 -36.13 32.78
CA PRO A 322 39.20 -37.30 33.40
C PRO A 322 39.92 -37.74 34.68
N ALA A 323 39.26 -38.62 35.44
CA ALA A 323 39.72 -39.12 36.73
C ALA A 323 40.79 -40.24 36.65
N ASP A 324 41.75 -40.12 35.73
CA ASP A 324 42.66 -41.22 35.34
C ASP A 324 44.16 -40.91 35.57
N GLY A 325 44.49 -39.94 36.41
CA GLY A 325 45.87 -39.60 36.77
C GLY A 325 46.69 -38.92 35.66
N TYR A 326 46.06 -38.54 34.56
CA TYR A 326 46.69 -37.74 33.51
C TYR A 326 46.96 -36.31 33.98
N ASN A 327 48.12 -35.77 33.63
CA ASN A 327 48.54 -34.43 34.01
C ASN A 327 48.90 -33.52 32.82
N GLN A 328 48.74 -34.04 31.60
CA GLN A 328 49.04 -33.36 30.35
C GLN A 328 47.97 -33.68 29.30
N LEU A 329 47.66 -32.68 28.47
CA LEU A 329 46.72 -32.79 27.35
C LEU A 329 47.46 -32.44 26.07
N HIS A 330 47.28 -33.26 25.05
CA HIS A 330 47.71 -32.92 23.70
C HIS A 330 46.50 -32.76 22.78
N PHE A 331 46.55 -31.75 21.91
CA PHE A 331 45.44 -31.38 21.03
C PHE A 331 45.93 -30.94 19.64
N GLU A 332 45.38 -31.54 18.58
CA GLU A 332 45.71 -31.18 17.20
C GLU A 332 44.45 -31.05 16.33
N GLY A 333 44.48 -30.16 15.33
CA GLY A 333 43.34 -29.90 14.44
C GLY A 333 43.68 -28.97 13.29
N ALA A 334 42.66 -28.52 12.53
CA ALA A 334 42.85 -27.72 11.31
C ALA A 334 43.49 -26.35 11.59
N ALA A 335 44.46 -25.93 10.77
CA ALA A 335 45.27 -24.71 10.97
C ALA A 335 44.52 -23.47 11.49
N ILE A 336 45.12 -22.79 12.48
CA ILE A 336 44.68 -21.48 12.98
C ILE A 336 45.21 -20.38 12.06
N LEU A 337 44.42 -19.32 11.89
CA LEU A 337 44.79 -18.18 11.06
C LEU A 337 45.84 -17.29 11.76
N PRO A 338 46.92 -16.93 11.05
CA PRO A 338 47.89 -15.95 11.53
C PRO A 338 47.24 -14.60 11.84
N GLY A 339 47.63 -13.98 12.95
CA GLY A 339 47.19 -12.62 13.30
C GLY A 339 45.80 -12.51 13.91
N PHE A 340 45.11 -13.64 14.16
CA PHE A 340 43.91 -13.67 15.00
C PHE A 340 44.28 -14.13 16.41
N PRO A 341 43.71 -13.53 17.47
CA PRO A 341 43.92 -14.03 18.82
C PRO A 341 43.34 -15.44 18.94
N HIS A 342 44.09 -16.35 19.56
CA HIS A 342 43.58 -17.59 20.10
C HIS A 342 43.67 -17.50 21.61
N ILE A 343 42.60 -17.91 22.29
CA ILE A 343 42.51 -17.83 23.75
C ILE A 343 42.43 -19.25 24.27
N VAL A 344 43.31 -19.54 25.22
CA VAL A 344 43.36 -20.82 25.90
C VAL A 344 43.12 -20.55 27.38
N LYS A 345 42.17 -21.25 27.99
CA LYS A 345 41.84 -21.07 29.41
C LYS A 345 41.85 -22.40 30.14
N LYS A 346 42.21 -22.37 31.42
CA LYS A 346 42.04 -23.45 32.39
C LYS A 346 41.09 -22.97 33.49
N ASN A 347 39.96 -23.64 33.67
CA ASN A 347 38.91 -23.24 34.64
C ASN A 347 38.54 -21.75 34.51
N GLY A 348 38.44 -21.25 33.27
CA GLY A 348 38.15 -19.85 32.97
C GLY A 348 39.34 -18.89 33.06
N VAL A 349 40.50 -19.31 33.59
CA VAL A 349 41.71 -18.48 33.72
C VAL A 349 42.56 -18.59 32.44
N PRO A 350 42.93 -17.47 31.77
CA PRO A 350 43.78 -17.49 30.58
C PRO A 350 45.16 -18.12 30.84
N LEU A 351 45.66 -18.89 29.88
CA LEU A 351 46.97 -19.55 29.89
C LEU A 351 47.94 -18.87 28.91
N THR A 352 49.23 -18.92 29.24
CA THR A 352 50.32 -18.28 28.50
C THR A 352 51.11 -19.29 27.65
N ALA A 353 51.26 -19.00 26.35
CA ALA A 353 52.09 -19.81 25.44
C ALA A 353 53.55 -19.85 25.88
N GLY A 354 54.18 -21.03 25.83
CA GLY A 354 55.57 -21.25 26.24
C GLY A 354 55.77 -21.40 27.75
N VAL A 355 54.74 -21.11 28.56
CA VAL A 355 54.73 -21.31 30.02
C VAL A 355 53.80 -22.47 30.38
N ASP A 356 52.51 -22.34 30.04
CA ASP A 356 51.48 -23.31 30.44
C ASP A 356 51.27 -24.40 29.37
N TYR A 357 51.54 -24.06 28.11
CA TYR A 357 51.44 -24.96 26.97
C TYR A 357 52.49 -24.63 25.91
N THR A 358 52.88 -25.64 25.14
CA THR A 358 53.78 -25.51 23.98
C THR A 358 52.99 -25.64 22.68
N LEU A 359 53.45 -24.96 21.63
CA LEU A 359 52.84 -24.97 20.30
C LEU A 359 53.83 -25.54 19.28
N ALA A 360 53.51 -26.72 18.73
CA ALA A 360 54.28 -27.38 17.69
C ALA A 360 53.76 -26.99 16.30
N GLY A 361 54.01 -25.73 15.90
CA GLY A 361 53.83 -25.27 14.52
C GLY A 361 52.48 -24.61 14.20
N ALA A 362 52.58 -23.69 13.22
CA ALA A 362 51.51 -23.00 12.49
C ALA A 362 50.79 -21.82 13.18
N ILE A 363 51.53 -20.82 13.68
CA ILE A 363 50.99 -19.44 13.74
C ILE A 363 51.10 -18.77 12.36
N ASP A 364 51.88 -19.33 11.42
CA ASP A 364 52.27 -18.66 10.16
C ASP A 364 51.39 -18.99 8.94
N GLY A 365 50.38 -19.85 9.08
CA GLY A 365 49.41 -20.18 8.03
C GLY A 365 49.97 -21.04 6.90
N LYS A 366 51.25 -21.44 6.96
CA LYS A 366 51.90 -22.32 5.98
C LYS A 366 51.73 -23.79 6.33
N ASN A 367 51.64 -24.11 7.62
CA ASN A 367 51.37 -25.47 8.11
C ASN A 367 49.86 -25.72 8.25
N LYS A 368 49.42 -26.94 7.86
CA LYS A 368 48.00 -27.30 7.72
C LYS A 368 47.29 -27.69 9.03
N LYS A 369 47.98 -27.67 10.17
CA LYS A 369 47.42 -28.05 11.47
C LYS A 369 47.98 -27.21 12.63
N PHE A 370 47.17 -26.98 13.66
CA PHE A 370 47.66 -26.57 14.98
C PHE A 370 47.92 -27.82 15.83
N ASP A 371 48.81 -27.69 16.81
CA ASP A 371 49.33 -28.82 17.61
C ASP A 371 49.82 -28.28 18.97
N TYR A 372 49.04 -28.50 20.02
CA TYR A 372 49.26 -27.98 21.37
C TYR A 372 49.57 -29.10 22.35
N THR A 373 50.56 -28.89 23.23
CA THR A 373 50.79 -29.75 24.39
C THR A 373 50.76 -28.93 25.66
N PHE A 374 49.80 -29.22 26.53
CA PHE A 374 49.67 -28.65 27.86
C PHE A 374 50.56 -29.41 28.84
N THR A 375 51.49 -28.70 29.47
CA THR A 375 52.50 -29.30 30.37
C THR A 375 52.31 -28.91 31.83
N GLY A 376 51.40 -27.96 32.12
CA GLY A 376 51.20 -27.35 33.44
C GLY A 376 50.28 -28.11 34.42
N GLY A 377 50.66 -29.33 34.83
CA GLY A 377 50.09 -29.99 36.02
C GLY A 377 48.56 -30.03 36.05
N LEU A 378 47.94 -30.62 35.03
CA LEU A 378 46.49 -30.80 35.00
C LEU A 378 46.04 -31.77 36.10
N VAL A 379 44.90 -31.51 36.71
CA VAL A 379 44.26 -32.38 37.69
C VAL A 379 42.85 -32.75 37.24
N ASN A 380 42.33 -33.86 37.78
CA ASN A 380 40.97 -34.31 37.50
C ASN A 380 39.95 -33.19 37.71
N GLY A 381 39.06 -33.00 36.73
CA GLY A 381 38.01 -31.98 36.75
C GLY A 381 38.40 -30.61 36.21
N ASP A 382 39.68 -30.36 35.92
CA ASP A 382 40.08 -29.14 35.21
C ASP A 382 39.39 -29.07 33.83
N VAL A 383 38.98 -27.88 33.43
CA VAL A 383 38.34 -27.60 32.14
C VAL A 383 39.27 -26.75 31.29
N ILE A 384 39.62 -27.25 30.10
CA ILE A 384 40.44 -26.55 29.12
C ILE A 384 39.54 -26.03 27.99
N ASN A 385 39.52 -24.71 27.80
CA ASN A 385 38.80 -24.06 26.71
C ASN A 385 39.79 -23.54 25.69
N ILE A 386 39.53 -23.78 24.41
CA ILE A 386 40.34 -23.31 23.29
C ILE A 386 39.42 -22.59 22.32
N HIS A 387 39.56 -21.27 22.20
CA HIS A 387 38.81 -20.42 21.28
C HIS A 387 39.75 -19.85 20.23
N ALA A 388 39.45 -20.08 18.94
CA ALA A 388 40.30 -19.62 17.84
C ALA A 388 39.56 -19.54 16.49
N HIS A 389 40.28 -18.99 15.49
CA HIS A 389 39.83 -18.92 14.10
C HIS A 389 40.63 -19.85 13.20
N GLY A 390 39.96 -20.79 12.53
CA GLY A 390 40.56 -21.71 11.57
C GLY A 390 40.56 -21.19 10.14
N ALA A 391 41.53 -21.65 9.35
CA ALA A 391 41.62 -21.35 7.92
C ALA A 391 40.58 -22.17 7.10
N LYS A 392 40.11 -21.61 5.98
CA LYS A 392 39.40 -22.31 4.89
C LYS A 392 37.89 -22.54 5.06
N GLY A 393 37.21 -21.82 5.95
CA GLY A 393 35.73 -21.72 5.89
C GLY A 393 34.95 -23.02 6.15
N LYS A 394 35.57 -24.05 6.71
CA LYS A 394 34.94 -25.36 6.94
C LYS A 394 34.97 -25.67 8.42
N GLN A 395 33.94 -26.37 8.89
CA GLN A 395 33.91 -26.87 10.26
C GLN A 395 35.18 -27.66 10.58
N VAL A 396 35.76 -27.38 11.75
CA VAL A 396 37.01 -27.97 12.20
C VAL A 396 36.75 -29.39 12.70
N LYS A 397 37.64 -30.31 12.32
CA LYS A 397 37.80 -31.61 12.97
C LYS A 397 39.09 -31.58 13.76
N ALA A 398 39.09 -32.14 14.96
CA ALA A 398 40.25 -32.15 15.83
C ALA A 398 40.44 -33.52 16.48
N LYS A 399 41.57 -33.70 17.16
CA LYS A 399 41.89 -34.87 17.95
C LYS A 399 42.57 -34.42 19.23
N TYR A 400 42.28 -35.12 20.33
CA TYR A 400 43.01 -34.93 21.58
C TYR A 400 43.37 -36.27 22.22
N TRP A 401 44.38 -36.26 23.07
CA TRP A 401 44.75 -37.41 23.89
C TRP A 401 45.47 -36.96 25.16
N TRP A 402 45.45 -37.82 26.16
CA TRP A 402 46.03 -37.57 27.46
C TRP A 402 47.45 -38.13 27.58
N LEU A 403 48.27 -37.49 28.42
CA LEU A 403 49.67 -37.84 28.69
C LEU A 403 49.95 -37.82 30.22
N PRO A 404 50.96 -38.58 30.70
CA PRO A 404 51.79 -39.53 29.94
C PRO A 404 51.04 -40.85 29.69
N ALA A 405 50.99 -41.29 28.44
CA ALA A 405 50.44 -42.59 28.07
C ALA A 405 51.43 -43.33 27.18
N ALA A 406 51.77 -44.58 27.50
CA ALA A 406 52.71 -45.38 26.71
C ALA A 406 52.24 -45.61 25.26
N LYS A 407 50.91 -45.69 25.07
CA LYS A 407 50.23 -45.67 23.77
C LYS A 407 49.01 -44.76 23.86
N PRO A 408 49.12 -43.47 23.52
CA PRO A 408 48.02 -42.53 23.68
C PRO A 408 46.84 -42.90 22.76
N VAL A 409 45.63 -42.98 23.32
CA VAL A 409 44.40 -43.15 22.56
C VAL A 409 43.95 -41.78 22.06
N LYS A 410 43.93 -41.60 20.73
CA LYS A 410 43.47 -40.36 20.10
C LYS A 410 41.96 -40.33 20.02
N ASN A 411 41.34 -39.46 20.80
CA ASN A 411 39.91 -39.19 20.74
C ASN A 411 39.63 -38.25 19.57
N ALA A 412 38.81 -38.71 18.62
CA ALA A 412 38.37 -37.87 17.51
C ALA A 412 37.29 -36.90 18.00
N VAL A 413 37.43 -35.63 17.63
CA VAL A 413 36.42 -34.59 17.82
C VAL A 413 35.88 -34.23 16.44
N ASP A 414 34.80 -34.88 16.05
CA ASP A 414 34.07 -34.53 14.83
C ASP A 414 33.15 -33.32 15.06
N VAL A 415 32.49 -32.87 14.00
CA VAL A 415 31.63 -31.68 14.02
C VAL A 415 30.35 -31.85 14.85
N THR A 416 30.00 -33.08 15.22
CA THR A 416 28.81 -33.41 16.04
C THR A 416 29.16 -33.60 17.52
N SER A 417 30.45 -33.58 17.87
CA SER A 417 30.89 -33.75 19.25
C SER A 417 30.32 -32.66 20.17
N PRO A 418 29.78 -33.03 21.35
CA PRO A 418 29.28 -32.07 22.34
C PRO A 418 30.39 -31.23 22.98
N LEU A 419 31.66 -31.56 22.72
CA LEU A 419 32.83 -30.80 23.17
C LEU A 419 32.94 -29.46 22.43
N TRP A 420 32.39 -29.34 21.23
CA TRP A 420 32.32 -28.05 20.53
C TRP A 420 31.25 -27.17 21.18
N LYS A 421 31.66 -26.07 21.81
CA LYS A 421 30.76 -24.97 22.16
C LYS A 421 30.47 -24.10 20.94
N LEU A 422 31.43 -24.01 20.02
CA LEU A 422 31.31 -23.30 18.75
C LEU A 422 32.12 -24.03 17.66
N ASN A 423 31.57 -24.15 16.45
CA ASN A 423 32.28 -24.67 15.26
C ASN A 423 31.55 -24.23 13.98
N GLN A 424 31.54 -22.91 13.75
CA GLN A 424 30.68 -22.28 12.76
C GLN A 424 31.51 -21.67 11.62
N PRO A 425 31.23 -22.02 10.35
CA PRO A 425 31.79 -21.32 9.20
C PRO A 425 31.41 -19.83 9.23
N ARG A 426 32.39 -18.96 9.00
CA ARG A 426 32.25 -17.51 8.91
C ARG A 426 32.47 -17.07 7.46
N LEU A 427 31.59 -16.19 6.98
CA LEU A 427 31.77 -15.49 5.70
C LEU A 427 32.75 -14.31 5.88
N PRO A 428 33.43 -13.86 4.81
CA PRO A 428 34.27 -12.68 4.89
C PRO A 428 33.44 -11.43 5.18
N MET A 429 34.06 -10.45 5.85
CA MET A 429 33.45 -9.16 6.13
C MET A 429 33.00 -8.48 4.82
N PRO A 430 31.78 -7.93 4.76
CA PRO A 430 31.28 -7.27 3.57
C PRO A 430 32.03 -5.96 3.35
N THR A 431 32.03 -5.52 2.11
CA THR A 431 32.53 -4.20 1.73
C THR A 431 31.39 -3.31 1.27
N TYR A 432 31.62 -1.99 1.16
CA TYR A 432 30.65 -1.10 0.53
C TYR A 432 30.38 -1.50 -0.93
N GLY A 433 31.38 -2.09 -1.60
CA GLY A 433 31.21 -2.73 -2.90
C GLY A 433 30.21 -3.89 -2.89
N ASN A 434 30.14 -4.68 -1.82
CA ASN A 434 29.13 -5.73 -1.67
C ASN A 434 27.71 -5.18 -1.54
N VAL A 435 27.53 -4.08 -0.79
CA VAL A 435 26.22 -3.40 -0.62
C VAL A 435 25.76 -2.87 -1.98
N ALA A 436 26.65 -2.17 -2.67
CA ALA A 436 26.32 -1.59 -3.97
C ALA A 436 26.05 -2.62 -5.07
N ALA A 437 26.70 -3.79 -5.02
CA ALA A 437 26.44 -4.86 -5.95
C ALA A 437 25.01 -5.41 -5.88
N GLU A 438 24.35 -5.29 -4.71
CA GLU A 438 22.95 -5.70 -4.56
C GLU A 438 21.96 -4.59 -4.92
N ILE A 439 22.31 -3.33 -4.66
CA ILE A 439 21.43 -2.17 -4.88
C ILE A 439 21.31 -1.80 -6.36
N PHE A 440 22.43 -1.71 -7.07
CA PHE A 440 22.47 -1.15 -8.42
C PHE A 440 21.89 -2.00 -9.56
N PRO A 441 21.77 -3.34 -9.50
CA PRO A 441 21.16 -4.14 -10.57
C PRO A 441 19.69 -3.81 -10.87
N THR A 442 18.96 -3.19 -9.94
CA THR A 442 17.51 -3.04 -9.99
C THR A 442 17.03 -1.61 -10.20
N THR A 443 17.68 -0.59 -9.61
CA THR A 443 17.09 0.76 -9.53
C THR A 443 17.94 1.89 -10.13
N GLY A 444 19.25 1.73 -10.25
CA GLY A 444 20.15 2.86 -10.55
C GLY A 444 19.96 4.03 -9.56
N ILE A 445 20.70 5.13 -9.74
CA ILE A 445 20.47 6.36 -8.96
C ILE A 445 20.44 7.54 -9.92
N ALA A 446 19.39 8.36 -9.84
CA ALA A 446 19.32 9.63 -10.57
C ALA A 446 19.43 10.80 -9.60
N ILE A 447 20.08 11.88 -10.02
CA ILE A 447 20.08 13.18 -9.32
C ILE A 447 19.45 14.22 -10.22
N GLY A 448 18.61 15.04 -9.62
CA GLY A 448 17.80 16.01 -10.33
C GLY A 448 16.62 15.35 -11.04
N THR A 449 16.00 16.06 -11.99
CA THR A 449 14.94 15.55 -12.86
C THR A 449 15.49 14.63 -13.97
N GLY A 450 16.57 13.90 -13.67
CA GLY A 450 17.21 12.93 -14.56
C GLY A 450 18.39 13.44 -15.37
N LYS A 451 18.95 14.63 -15.10
CA LYS A 451 20.18 15.13 -15.76
C LYS A 451 21.42 14.27 -15.48
N LEU A 452 21.49 13.65 -14.31
CA LEU A 452 22.54 12.70 -13.93
C LEU A 452 21.88 11.37 -13.57
N LYS A 453 22.16 10.31 -14.34
CA LYS A 453 21.65 8.96 -14.09
C LYS A 453 22.79 7.98 -14.02
N MET A 454 23.08 7.48 -12.82
CA MET A 454 24.11 6.49 -12.56
C MET A 454 23.49 5.08 -12.60
N PRO A 455 23.63 4.33 -13.71
CA PRO A 455 23.00 3.01 -13.85
C PRO A 455 23.76 1.92 -13.09
N SER A 456 24.98 2.20 -12.60
CA SER A 456 25.81 1.21 -11.94
C SER A 456 26.60 1.81 -10.78
N TYR A 457 27.05 0.95 -9.86
CA TYR A 457 27.92 1.36 -8.76
C TYR A 457 29.21 2.00 -9.26
N LYS A 458 29.75 1.52 -10.38
CA LYS A 458 30.95 2.09 -10.99
C LYS A 458 30.74 3.55 -11.40
N ASP A 459 29.55 3.87 -11.89
CA ASP A 459 29.22 5.23 -12.32
C ASP A 459 28.96 6.14 -11.11
N MET A 460 28.28 5.63 -10.07
CA MET A 460 28.15 6.34 -8.78
C MET A 460 29.52 6.62 -8.15
N TRP A 461 30.40 5.63 -8.10
CA TRP A 461 31.73 5.81 -7.53
C TRP A 461 32.58 6.82 -8.31
N LYS A 462 32.50 6.81 -9.64
CA LYS A 462 33.13 7.84 -10.49
C LYS A 462 32.54 9.23 -10.26
N THR A 463 31.25 9.34 -9.95
CA THR A 463 30.65 10.62 -9.54
C THR A 463 31.31 11.06 -8.24
N LEU A 464 31.29 10.23 -7.20
CA LEU A 464 31.74 10.62 -5.86
C LEU A 464 33.27 10.80 -5.73
N TRP A 465 34.07 10.14 -6.56
CA TRP A 465 35.53 10.09 -6.42
C TRP A 465 36.28 10.11 -7.75
N GLU A 466 37.40 10.85 -7.78
CA GLU A 466 38.38 10.79 -8.87
C GLU A 466 39.79 11.07 -8.36
N LYS A 467 40.74 10.14 -8.60
CA LYS A 467 42.19 10.32 -8.35
C LYS A 467 42.55 10.84 -6.95
N GLY A 468 41.83 10.40 -5.91
CA GLY A 468 42.06 10.80 -4.52
C GLY A 468 41.28 12.05 -4.10
N THR A 469 40.49 12.64 -5.00
CA THR A 469 39.65 13.79 -4.72
C THR A 469 38.18 13.36 -4.56
N VAL A 470 37.49 13.99 -3.62
CA VAL A 470 36.04 13.92 -3.40
C VAL A 470 35.44 15.31 -3.57
N HIS A 471 34.11 15.43 -3.65
CA HIS A 471 33.48 16.74 -3.74
C HIS A 471 33.68 17.54 -2.45
N SER A 472 34.14 18.77 -2.59
CA SER A 472 34.36 19.76 -1.53
C SER A 472 33.88 21.17 -1.90
N GLY A 473 33.40 21.34 -3.13
CA GLY A 473 32.90 22.61 -3.66
C GLY A 473 31.58 23.03 -3.04
N ALA A 474 31.23 24.31 -3.19
CA ALA A 474 30.02 24.89 -2.63
C ALA A 474 28.74 24.12 -3.03
N PRO A 475 27.79 23.93 -2.11
CA PRO A 475 26.44 23.44 -2.42
C PRO A 475 25.75 24.31 -3.46
N GLY A 476 25.05 23.69 -4.42
CA GLY A 476 24.32 24.42 -5.46
C GLY A 476 23.72 23.52 -6.52
N ALA A 477 23.03 24.12 -7.49
CA ALA A 477 22.46 23.44 -8.64
C ALA A 477 23.54 22.91 -9.62
N LEU A 478 23.17 21.95 -10.46
CA LEU A 478 24.04 21.34 -11.49
C LEU A 478 24.07 22.19 -12.78
N GLU A 479 24.66 23.37 -12.69
CA GLU A 479 24.69 24.34 -13.81
C GLU A 479 25.77 24.01 -14.85
N THR A 480 26.95 23.58 -14.39
CA THR A 480 28.12 23.39 -15.26
C THR A 480 28.78 22.03 -15.09
N PHE A 481 29.44 21.58 -16.16
CA PHE A 481 30.24 20.37 -16.21
C PHE A 481 31.56 20.68 -16.93
N GLY A 482 32.68 20.61 -16.22
CA GLY A 482 34.00 20.96 -16.73
C GLY A 482 34.11 22.42 -17.18
N GLY A 483 33.42 23.32 -16.48
CA GLY A 483 33.40 24.76 -16.77
C GLY A 483 32.47 25.18 -17.92
N LYS A 484 31.67 24.26 -18.47
CA LYS A 484 30.69 24.55 -19.53
C LYS A 484 29.26 24.29 -19.05
N PRO A 485 28.23 24.98 -19.56
CA PRO A 485 26.85 24.70 -19.22
C PRO A 485 26.50 23.21 -19.42
N TRP A 486 25.85 22.62 -18.42
CA TRP A 486 25.45 21.22 -18.42
C TRP A 486 24.07 21.05 -19.07
N VAL A 487 24.07 20.59 -20.33
CA VAL A 487 22.84 20.47 -21.15
C VAL A 487 22.44 19.01 -21.43
N LYS A 488 23.37 18.06 -21.36
CA LYS A 488 23.13 16.64 -21.72
C LYS A 488 22.99 15.74 -20.51
N GLU A 489 22.24 14.65 -20.63
CA GLU A 489 22.24 13.60 -19.61
C GLU A 489 23.64 12.98 -19.46
N LEU A 490 24.10 12.80 -18.22
CA LEU A 490 25.39 12.17 -17.90
C LEU A 490 25.19 10.91 -17.07
N LYS A 491 26.14 9.97 -17.21
CA LYS A 491 26.19 8.76 -16.39
C LYS A 491 27.00 8.92 -15.11
N ALA A 492 27.94 9.86 -15.09
CA ALA A 492 28.77 10.16 -13.93
C ALA A 492 29.19 11.64 -13.95
N ALA A 493 29.38 12.22 -12.76
CA ALA A 493 29.80 13.61 -12.60
C ALA A 493 30.96 13.73 -11.60
N PRO A 494 32.22 13.44 -12.01
CA PRO A 494 33.35 13.37 -11.09
C PRO A 494 33.70 14.73 -10.46
N PRO A 495 34.42 14.74 -9.31
CA PRO A 495 34.75 15.97 -8.60
C PRO A 495 35.56 16.98 -9.43
N SER A 496 36.43 16.51 -10.34
CA SER A 496 37.21 17.42 -11.20
C SER A 496 36.38 18.19 -12.24
N LYS A 497 35.14 17.74 -12.49
CA LYS A 497 34.24 18.31 -13.50
C LYS A 497 32.99 18.95 -12.89
N ALA A 498 32.54 18.50 -11.73
CA ALA A 498 31.32 18.95 -11.08
C ALA A 498 31.48 19.04 -9.55
N ASN A 499 32.53 19.72 -9.07
CA ASN A 499 32.82 19.82 -7.65
C ASN A 499 31.67 20.51 -6.88
N ASN A 500 30.94 19.76 -6.05
CA ASN A 500 29.67 20.19 -5.44
C ASN A 500 29.34 19.23 -4.29
N LEU A 501 29.39 19.71 -3.05
CA LEU A 501 29.20 18.89 -1.86
C LEU A 501 27.77 18.36 -1.72
N LEU A 502 26.77 19.16 -2.11
CA LEU A 502 25.36 18.76 -2.08
C LEU A 502 25.10 17.59 -3.03
N LEU A 503 25.71 17.61 -4.22
CA LEU A 503 25.65 16.48 -5.15
C LEU A 503 26.14 15.19 -4.48
N ALA A 504 27.31 15.20 -3.85
CA ALA A 504 27.85 14.01 -3.19
C ALA A 504 26.95 13.50 -2.06
N ASN A 505 26.43 14.42 -1.24
CA ASN A 505 25.53 14.08 -0.13
C ASN A 505 24.17 13.55 -0.60
N LEU A 506 23.59 14.10 -1.68
CA LEU A 506 22.34 13.56 -2.25
C LEU A 506 22.54 12.19 -2.88
N VAL A 507 23.68 11.94 -3.53
CA VAL A 507 24.02 10.60 -4.03
C VAL A 507 24.06 9.58 -2.89
N ALA A 508 24.71 9.92 -1.77
CA ALA A 508 24.74 9.06 -0.60
C ALA A 508 23.35 8.88 0.04
N LEU A 509 22.54 9.93 0.12
CA LEU A 509 21.19 9.86 0.68
C LEU A 509 20.30 8.90 -0.12
N LYS A 510 20.29 9.03 -1.45
CA LYS A 510 19.53 8.13 -2.32
C LYS A 510 20.05 6.70 -2.28
N PHE A 511 21.36 6.51 -2.13
CA PHE A 511 21.94 5.18 -1.90
C PHE A 511 21.41 4.57 -0.60
N ASN A 512 21.34 5.33 0.49
CA ASN A 512 20.81 4.89 1.78
C ASN A 512 19.33 4.49 1.68
N ILE A 513 18.52 5.31 1.01
CA ILE A 513 17.10 5.01 0.76
C ILE A 513 16.96 3.71 -0.03
N ALA A 514 17.71 3.57 -1.13
CA ALA A 514 17.67 2.36 -1.96
C ALA A 514 18.14 1.10 -1.20
N ALA A 515 19.19 1.23 -0.37
CA ALA A 515 19.68 0.14 0.48
C ALA A 515 18.61 -0.32 1.49
N SER A 516 17.90 0.63 2.09
CA SER A 516 16.82 0.38 3.05
C SER A 516 15.62 -0.27 2.34
N GLN A 517 15.20 0.23 1.18
CA GLN A 517 14.07 -0.34 0.42
C GLN A 517 14.31 -1.78 -0.04
N GLN A 518 15.56 -2.16 -0.32
CA GLN A 518 15.92 -3.52 -0.74
C GLN A 518 16.18 -4.48 0.44
N GLY A 519 16.09 -3.98 1.68
CA GLY A 519 16.39 -4.72 2.90
C GLY A 519 17.85 -5.11 3.04
N ASN A 520 18.76 -4.34 2.44
CA ASN A 520 20.21 -4.47 2.64
C ASN A 520 20.65 -3.78 3.93
N THR A 521 19.95 -2.73 4.33
CA THR A 521 19.99 -2.09 5.65
C THR A 521 18.59 -2.17 6.27
N PRO A 522 18.41 -1.82 7.56
CA PRO A 522 17.07 -1.82 8.16
C PRO A 522 16.08 -0.99 7.35
N ASN A 523 14.88 -1.53 7.13
CA ASN A 523 13.83 -0.88 6.33
C ASN A 523 13.26 0.34 7.06
N GLY A 524 12.85 1.37 6.31
CA GLY A 524 12.18 2.55 6.86
C GLY A 524 12.98 3.84 6.83
N PHE A 525 14.20 3.83 6.26
CA PHE A 525 15.08 4.99 6.30
C PHE A 525 14.50 6.19 5.53
N GLY A 526 13.89 5.97 4.36
CA GLY A 526 13.30 7.06 3.56
C GLY A 526 12.07 7.71 4.22
N GLU A 527 11.42 6.99 5.13
CA GLU A 527 10.17 7.39 5.79
C GLU A 527 10.40 8.08 7.14
N LEU A 528 11.65 8.20 7.59
CA LEU A 528 11.98 9.01 8.77
C LEU A 528 11.70 10.49 8.50
N ILE A 529 11.13 11.17 9.49
CA ILE A 529 10.83 12.60 9.46
C ILE A 529 12.00 13.38 10.03
N TYR A 530 12.43 14.41 9.31
CA TYR A 530 13.37 15.40 9.83
C TYR A 530 12.68 16.38 10.78
N TRP A 531 13.13 16.40 12.03
CA TRP A 531 12.47 17.09 13.13
C TRP A 531 13.41 18.10 13.81
N GLN A 532 13.59 19.27 13.18
CA GLN A 532 14.28 20.40 13.80
C GLN A 532 13.44 21.68 13.68
N PRO A 533 12.70 22.07 14.74
CA PRO A 533 11.93 23.31 14.74
C PRO A 533 12.81 24.51 14.34
N GLY A 534 12.26 25.40 13.51
CA GLY A 534 12.99 26.56 12.96
C GLY A 534 13.81 26.26 11.70
N ASN A 535 13.89 25.01 11.26
CA ASN A 535 14.44 24.65 9.95
C ASN A 535 13.31 24.54 8.91
N GLU A 536 13.52 25.06 7.70
CA GLU A 536 12.52 25.00 6.61
C GLU A 536 12.13 23.58 6.17
N LEU A 537 12.99 22.59 6.44
CA LEU A 537 12.77 21.19 6.10
C LEU A 537 12.08 20.41 7.24
N HIS A 538 11.76 21.08 8.35
CA HIS A 538 11.08 20.47 9.50
C HIS A 538 9.76 19.79 9.09
N GLY A 539 9.53 18.59 9.61
CA GLY A 539 8.31 17.81 9.36
C GLY A 539 8.28 17.08 8.02
N LEU A 540 9.29 17.25 7.16
CA LEU A 540 9.42 16.51 5.91
C LEU A 540 10.01 15.12 6.13
N THR A 541 9.53 14.12 5.40
CA THR A 541 10.22 12.83 5.34
C THR A 541 11.54 12.94 4.57
N ILE A 542 12.45 12.00 4.76
CA ILE A 542 13.68 11.91 3.96
C ILE A 542 13.37 11.79 2.46
N ASN A 543 12.31 11.06 2.09
CA ASN A 543 11.82 10.98 0.71
C ASN A 543 11.33 12.36 0.20
N ASP A 544 10.61 13.14 1.02
CA ASP A 544 10.15 14.49 0.66
C ASP A 544 11.33 15.45 0.48
N ILE A 545 12.35 15.36 1.33
CA ILE A 545 13.59 16.15 1.19
C ILE A 545 14.26 15.84 -0.16
N VAL A 546 14.30 14.58 -0.58
CA VAL A 546 14.81 14.19 -1.90
C VAL A 546 13.93 14.75 -3.03
N ALA A 547 12.60 14.62 -2.91
CA ALA A 547 11.66 15.12 -3.90
C ALA A 547 11.74 16.65 -4.07
N LEU A 548 12.01 17.37 -2.99
CA LEU A 548 12.26 18.82 -2.98
C LEU A 548 13.64 19.17 -3.57
N ALA A 549 14.67 18.39 -3.26
CA ALA A 549 16.03 18.62 -3.72
C ALA A 549 16.21 18.43 -5.24
N ASP A 550 15.58 17.41 -5.85
CA ASP A 550 15.82 17.07 -7.25
C ASP A 550 15.51 18.20 -8.25
N PRO A 551 14.33 18.87 -8.21
CA PRO A 551 14.08 20.02 -9.06
C PRO A 551 15.13 21.12 -8.90
N LYS A 552 15.55 21.42 -7.66
CA LYS A 552 16.55 22.45 -7.32
C LYS A 552 17.96 22.09 -7.81
N MET A 553 18.29 20.81 -7.86
CA MET A 553 19.55 20.36 -8.45
C MET A 553 19.59 20.54 -9.97
N THR A 554 18.43 20.61 -10.63
CA THR A 554 18.35 20.70 -12.10
C THR A 554 18.23 22.13 -12.59
N THR A 555 17.38 22.90 -11.93
CA THR A 555 17.05 24.29 -12.24
C THR A 555 17.44 25.12 -11.05
N LYS A 556 18.41 26.00 -11.24
CA LYS A 556 18.88 26.88 -10.17
C LYS A 556 17.76 27.82 -9.75
N ASP A 557 17.59 27.89 -8.45
CA ASP A 557 16.80 28.86 -7.73
C ASP A 557 17.74 29.63 -6.80
N ASP A 558 17.97 30.91 -7.08
CA ASP A 558 18.89 31.76 -6.30
C ASP A 558 18.34 32.09 -4.90
N ALA A 559 17.03 31.93 -4.68
CA ALA A 559 16.40 32.14 -3.38
C ALA A 559 16.43 30.88 -2.49
N PHE A 560 16.79 29.71 -3.05
CA PHE A 560 16.82 28.45 -2.33
C PHE A 560 18.09 28.28 -1.50
N ASP A 561 17.96 27.88 -0.24
CA ASP A 561 19.11 27.67 0.65
C ASP A 561 19.75 26.28 0.44
N TYR A 562 20.62 26.18 -0.56
CA TYR A 562 21.38 24.95 -0.82
C TYR A 562 22.33 24.57 0.32
N VAL A 563 22.77 25.54 1.13
CA VAL A 563 23.69 25.28 2.24
C VAL A 563 22.92 24.58 3.35
N ASN A 564 21.73 25.08 3.71
CA ASN A 564 20.84 24.41 4.64
C ASN A 564 20.50 23.00 4.18
N LEU A 565 20.01 22.83 2.94
CA LEU A 565 19.72 21.51 2.39
C LEU A 565 20.92 20.56 2.49
N ASN A 566 22.11 21.03 2.10
CA ASN A 566 23.33 20.23 2.20
C ASN A 566 23.63 19.79 3.64
N ASN A 567 23.49 20.70 4.61
CA ASN A 567 23.77 20.41 6.02
C ASN A 567 22.78 19.38 6.57
N VAL A 568 21.49 19.53 6.24
CA VAL A 568 20.44 18.57 6.62
C VAL A 568 20.72 17.19 6.02
N VAL A 569 20.99 17.11 4.72
CA VAL A 569 21.30 15.84 4.03
C VAL A 569 22.58 15.21 4.60
N ALA A 570 23.62 16.01 4.87
CA ALA A 570 24.85 15.52 5.48
C ALA A 570 24.61 14.96 6.89
N ALA A 571 23.84 15.66 7.73
CA ALA A 571 23.49 15.22 9.07
C ALA A 571 22.71 13.90 9.03
N ILE A 572 21.73 13.77 8.13
CA ILE A 572 20.96 12.54 7.92
C ILE A 572 21.88 11.38 7.52
N ASN A 573 22.77 11.58 6.53
CA ASN A 573 23.69 10.53 6.08
C ASN A 573 24.64 10.05 7.18
N GLY A 574 25.09 10.96 8.05
CA GLY A 574 25.97 10.64 9.19
C GLY A 574 25.24 10.12 10.44
N SER A 575 23.90 10.19 10.47
CA SER A 575 23.11 9.86 11.67
C SER A 575 23.33 8.43 12.14
N PHE A 576 23.31 7.49 11.19
CA PHE A 576 23.46 6.05 11.43
C PHE A 576 24.67 5.47 10.70
N SER A 577 25.69 6.28 10.46
CA SER A 577 26.97 5.80 9.94
C SER A 577 27.76 5.08 11.05
N GLY A 578 28.65 4.20 10.64
CA GLY A 578 29.44 3.38 11.55
C GLY A 578 30.01 2.16 10.85
N ASP A 579 30.88 1.44 11.56
CA ASP A 579 31.57 0.28 11.02
C ASP A 579 30.58 -0.77 10.49
N LEU A 580 31.01 -1.47 9.43
CA LEU A 580 30.26 -2.62 8.93
C LEU A 580 30.33 -3.72 9.99
N ASP A 581 29.17 -4.18 10.45
CA ASP A 581 29.06 -5.22 11.47
C ASP A 581 29.32 -6.61 10.85
N THR A 582 29.79 -7.57 11.65
CA THR A 582 30.28 -8.89 11.22
C THR A 582 29.32 -10.05 11.52
N VAL A 583 28.08 -9.77 11.94
CA VAL A 583 27.12 -10.79 12.39
C VAL A 583 26.64 -11.67 11.24
N SER A 584 27.41 -12.73 10.98
CA SER A 584 27.00 -13.96 10.27
C SER A 584 26.15 -13.74 9.01
N PHE A 585 26.81 -13.38 7.92
CA PHE A 585 26.18 -13.27 6.61
C PHE A 585 25.60 -14.62 6.17
N GLY A 586 24.29 -14.66 5.93
CA GLY A 586 23.59 -15.76 5.28
C GLY A 586 23.71 -15.72 3.76
N SER A 587 22.71 -16.23 3.05
CA SER A 587 22.65 -16.21 1.57
C SER A 587 22.48 -14.81 0.97
N LYS A 588 21.90 -13.85 1.72
CA LYS A 588 21.67 -12.44 1.34
C LYS A 588 22.47 -11.48 2.23
N LEU A 589 22.88 -10.32 1.71
CA LEU A 589 23.53 -9.28 2.51
C LEU A 589 22.48 -8.45 3.21
N VAL A 590 22.44 -8.60 4.53
CA VAL A 590 21.64 -7.79 5.43
C VAL A 590 22.60 -7.22 6.46
N LEU A 591 22.67 -5.90 6.54
CA LEU A 591 23.45 -5.18 7.54
C LEU A 591 22.51 -4.77 8.66
N THR A 592 22.92 -5.04 9.90
CA THR A 592 22.25 -4.59 11.12
C THR A 592 22.35 -3.06 11.25
N GLY A 593 21.39 -2.46 11.94
CA GLY A 593 21.47 -1.04 12.31
C GLY A 593 22.66 -0.76 13.24
N THR A 594 23.25 0.42 13.12
CA THR A 594 24.40 0.86 13.92
C THR A 594 23.98 1.60 15.19
N LYS A 595 22.91 2.40 15.08
CA LYS A 595 22.38 3.23 16.17
C LYS A 595 20.86 3.16 16.17
N THR A 596 20.30 3.33 17.36
CA THR A 596 18.85 3.41 17.52
C THR A 596 18.32 4.77 17.08
N LEU A 597 17.05 4.83 16.67
CA LEU A 597 16.44 6.11 16.29
C LEU A 597 16.42 7.12 17.45
N SER A 598 16.28 6.64 18.69
CA SER A 598 16.32 7.48 19.90
C SER A 598 17.65 8.21 20.11
N GLU A 599 18.74 7.73 19.51
CA GLU A 599 20.05 8.39 19.57
C GLU A 599 20.18 9.54 18.57
N VAL A 600 19.22 9.71 17.65
CA VAL A 600 19.24 10.74 16.62
C VAL A 600 18.09 11.73 16.88
N PRO A 601 18.33 12.82 17.63
CA PRO A 601 17.26 13.67 18.17
C PRO A 601 16.45 14.43 17.11
N PHE A 602 17.00 14.56 15.90
CA PHE A 602 16.38 15.26 14.79
C PHE A 602 15.73 14.33 13.75
N LEU A 603 15.65 13.03 14.02
CA LEU A 603 14.91 12.08 13.19
C LEU A 603 13.85 11.37 14.03
N ARG A 604 12.65 11.23 13.48
CA ARG A 604 11.51 10.55 14.12
C ARG A 604 10.85 9.58 13.15
N ARG A 605 10.07 8.62 13.67
CA ARG A 605 9.22 7.78 12.83
C ARG A 605 8.13 8.63 12.22
N GLY A 606 7.89 8.47 10.93
CA GLY A 606 6.74 9.07 10.28
C GLY A 606 5.57 8.11 10.18
N THR A 607 4.37 8.63 10.38
CA THR A 607 3.18 8.31 9.58
C THR A 607 3.19 9.26 8.39
N MET A 608 2.75 8.80 7.21
CA MET A 608 2.62 9.67 6.04
C MET A 608 1.74 10.88 6.41
N LYS A 609 2.32 12.08 6.50
CA LYS A 609 1.55 13.27 6.13
C LYS A 609 1.34 13.11 4.64
N ALA A 610 0.09 12.95 4.20
CA ALA A 610 -0.23 13.06 2.79
C ALA A 610 0.47 14.32 2.28
N ILE A 611 1.31 14.20 1.26
CA ILE A 611 1.88 15.36 0.58
C ILE A 611 0.69 16.10 -0.03
N ALA A 612 0.12 17.01 0.75
CA ALA A 612 -0.68 18.08 0.21
C ALA A 612 0.28 18.87 -0.66
N VAL A 613 0.12 18.78 -1.98
CA VAL A 613 0.54 19.86 -2.87
C VAL A 613 -0.18 21.12 -2.36
N PRO A 614 0.50 22.19 -1.91
CA PRO A 614 -0.21 23.40 -1.49
C PRO A 614 0.10 24.60 -2.43
N PRO A 615 -0.78 25.61 -2.51
CA PRO A 615 -2.24 25.53 -2.69
C PRO A 615 -2.74 26.62 -3.69
N PRO A 616 -4.06 26.74 -3.93
CA PRO A 616 -4.84 27.73 -3.19
C PRO A 616 -6.16 27.06 -2.74
N ILE A 617 -6.44 26.77 -1.48
CA ILE A 617 -6.68 27.64 -0.31
C ILE A 617 -6.38 26.76 0.93
N ALA A 618 -5.79 27.32 1.99
CA ALA A 618 -5.35 26.57 3.16
C ALA A 618 -6.52 25.87 3.90
N PRO A 619 -6.35 24.64 4.44
CA PRO A 619 -7.15 24.21 5.58
C PRO A 619 -6.74 25.08 6.77
N GLU A 620 -7.72 25.75 7.37
CA GLU A 620 -7.54 26.64 8.51
C GLU A 620 -6.90 25.83 9.65
N ILE A 621 -5.64 26.14 9.98
CA ILE A 621 -5.07 25.71 11.26
C ILE A 621 -6.00 26.33 12.32
N PRO A 622 -6.57 25.55 13.25
CA PRO A 622 -7.39 26.12 14.31
C PRO A 622 -6.60 27.23 15.00
N GLU A 623 -7.15 28.44 15.10
CA GLU A 623 -6.42 29.57 15.70
C GLU A 623 -6.27 29.41 17.23
N ALA A 624 -7.04 28.49 17.83
CA ALA A 624 -7.09 28.29 19.27
C ALA A 624 -7.40 26.84 19.65
N PHE A 625 -7.10 26.49 20.90
CA PHE A 625 -7.58 25.26 21.53
C PHE A 625 -9.11 25.33 21.65
N VAL A 626 -9.82 24.37 21.05
CA VAL A 626 -11.29 24.30 21.08
C VAL A 626 -11.74 22.94 21.57
N LEU A 627 -12.69 22.90 22.50
CA LEU A 627 -13.37 21.68 22.93
C LEU A 627 -14.83 21.74 22.46
N TYR A 628 -15.22 20.85 21.55
CA TYR A 628 -16.57 20.81 20.98
C TYR A 628 -17.56 20.11 21.93
N GLN A 629 -18.85 20.30 21.65
CA GLN A 629 -19.91 19.60 22.36
C GLN A 629 -19.93 18.13 21.92
N ASN A 630 -20.03 17.22 22.88
CA ASN A 630 -20.11 15.80 22.57
C ASN A 630 -21.36 15.47 21.73
N TYR A 631 -21.27 14.52 20.81
CA TYR A 631 -22.38 14.09 19.96
C TYR A 631 -22.50 12.55 19.93
N PRO A 632 -23.70 11.98 20.10
CA PRO A 632 -24.96 12.64 20.46
C PRO A 632 -24.95 13.21 21.89
N ASN A 633 -25.86 14.15 22.21
CA ASN A 633 -26.10 14.66 23.56
C ASN A 633 -27.56 15.16 23.69
N PRO A 634 -28.45 14.51 24.48
CA PRO A 634 -28.19 13.38 25.37
C PRO A 634 -27.71 12.12 24.65
N PHE A 635 -26.96 11.25 25.35
CA PHE A 635 -26.37 10.03 24.78
C PHE A 635 -26.75 8.77 25.56
N ASN A 636 -26.68 7.61 24.90
CA ASN A 636 -26.99 6.30 25.47
C ASN A 636 -26.23 5.13 24.80
N PRO A 637 -25.35 4.41 25.51
CA PRO A 637 -24.46 4.89 26.55
C PRO A 637 -23.15 5.50 25.98
N THR A 638 -23.01 5.58 24.65
CA THR A 638 -21.80 6.05 23.97
C THR A 638 -21.96 7.44 23.34
N THR A 639 -20.88 8.22 23.33
CA THR A 639 -20.83 9.55 22.67
C THR A 639 -19.41 9.85 22.21
N THR A 640 -19.25 10.75 21.24
CA THR A 640 -17.96 11.21 20.74
C THR A 640 -17.67 12.61 21.24
N ILE A 641 -16.46 12.83 21.76
CA ILE A 641 -15.94 14.14 22.18
C ILE A 641 -14.88 14.56 21.17
N GLU A 642 -15.09 15.72 20.54
CA GLU A 642 -14.15 16.30 19.59
C GLU A 642 -13.44 17.53 20.19
N PHE A 643 -12.18 17.74 19.82
CA PHE A 643 -11.43 18.95 20.16
C PHE A 643 -10.40 19.28 19.07
N SER A 644 -10.02 20.55 18.99
CA SER A 644 -9.02 21.05 18.04
C SER A 644 -7.82 21.63 18.77
N LEU A 645 -6.63 21.32 18.27
CA LEU A 645 -5.34 21.77 18.77
C LEU A 645 -4.70 22.71 17.73
N PRO A 646 -4.33 23.96 18.11
CA PRO A 646 -3.69 24.93 17.22
C PRO A 646 -2.19 24.65 17.02
N GLU A 647 -1.58 23.91 17.95
CA GLU A 647 -0.19 23.49 18.01
C GLU A 647 -0.12 22.10 18.66
N ASP A 648 0.99 21.37 18.49
CA ASP A 648 1.20 20.09 19.16
C ASP A 648 1.12 20.29 20.69
N ALA A 649 0.45 19.38 21.41
CA ALA A 649 0.20 19.58 22.83
C ALA A 649 0.21 18.26 23.62
N VAL A 650 0.60 18.35 24.90
CA VAL A 650 0.31 17.28 25.87
C VAL A 650 -1.13 17.44 26.34
N VAL A 651 -1.97 16.46 26.04
CA VAL A 651 -3.41 16.49 26.27
C VAL A 651 -3.80 15.55 27.40
N SER A 652 -4.72 15.99 28.25
CA SER A 652 -5.47 15.14 29.18
C SER A 652 -6.95 15.44 29.05
N LEU A 653 -7.75 14.40 28.80
CA LEU A 653 -9.21 14.48 28.67
C LEU A 653 -9.85 13.58 29.72
N LYS A 654 -10.58 14.17 30.65
CA LYS A 654 -11.15 13.46 31.81
C LYS A 654 -12.62 13.82 32.03
N VAL A 655 -13.39 12.89 32.60
CA VAL A 655 -14.82 13.01 32.87
C VAL A 655 -15.09 13.05 34.38
N TYR A 656 -16.02 13.90 34.80
CA TYR A 656 -16.37 14.18 36.19
C TYR A 656 -17.89 14.12 36.40
N ASN A 657 -18.33 13.74 37.60
CA ASN A 657 -19.73 13.83 38.02
C ASN A 657 -20.07 15.22 38.62
N MET A 658 -21.33 15.41 39.07
CA MET A 658 -21.81 16.69 39.62
C MET A 658 -21.10 17.15 40.92
N ILE A 659 -20.46 16.23 41.66
CA ILE A 659 -19.69 16.57 42.88
C ILE A 659 -18.20 16.79 42.60
N GLY A 660 -17.78 16.74 41.32
CA GLY A 660 -16.39 16.95 40.90
C GLY A 660 -15.49 15.72 41.04
N GLN A 661 -16.05 14.54 41.29
CA GLN A 661 -15.29 13.30 41.31
C GLN A 661 -15.00 12.85 39.87
N GLU A 662 -13.73 12.52 39.59
CA GLU A 662 -13.30 11.90 38.32
C GLU A 662 -13.92 10.50 38.20
N VAL A 663 -14.66 10.27 37.12
CA VAL A 663 -15.37 8.99 36.85
C VAL A 663 -14.81 8.25 35.64
N ALA A 664 -14.05 8.93 34.77
CA ALA A 664 -13.28 8.31 33.69
C ALA A 664 -12.12 9.22 33.25
N THR A 665 -11.04 8.60 32.79
CA THR A 665 -9.94 9.28 32.08
C THR A 665 -9.90 8.71 30.66
N LEU A 666 -10.05 9.58 29.66
CA LEU A 666 -10.12 9.22 28.24
C LEU A 666 -8.77 9.40 27.55
N ILE A 667 -8.01 10.42 27.97
CA ILE A 667 -6.62 10.66 27.56
C ILE A 667 -5.87 11.12 28.82
N ASP A 668 -4.67 10.57 29.09
CA ASP A 668 -3.84 10.93 30.24
C ASP A 668 -2.42 11.33 29.84
N ASN A 669 -2.16 12.64 29.83
CA ASN A 669 -0.86 13.23 29.52
C ASN A 669 -0.22 12.68 28.23
N GLU A 670 -1.00 12.53 27.17
CA GLU A 670 -0.52 12.03 25.88
C GLU A 670 -0.11 13.19 24.96
N GLU A 671 1.00 13.04 24.23
CA GLU A 671 1.40 13.99 23.19
C GLU A 671 0.54 13.78 21.94
N MET A 672 -0.16 14.83 21.51
CA MET A 672 -1.04 14.83 20.34
C MET A 672 -0.63 15.93 19.34
N MET A 673 -0.79 15.63 18.05
CA MET A 673 -0.45 16.57 16.98
C MET A 673 -1.51 17.67 16.85
N TYR A 674 -1.12 18.84 16.35
CA TYR A 674 -2.08 19.89 15.99
C TYR A 674 -3.11 19.38 14.96
N GLY A 675 -4.35 19.86 15.07
CA GLY A 675 -5.47 19.38 14.25
C GLY A 675 -6.71 19.03 15.06
N ALA A 676 -7.72 18.49 14.39
CA ALA A 676 -8.95 18.03 15.01
C ALA A 676 -8.80 16.56 15.45
N GLU A 677 -9.18 16.28 16.68
CA GLU A 677 -9.10 14.99 17.34
C GLU A 677 -10.49 14.56 17.83
N SER A 678 -10.75 13.25 17.86
CA SER A 678 -12.03 12.70 18.30
C SER A 678 -11.83 11.49 19.20
N VAL A 679 -12.57 11.44 20.32
CA VAL A 679 -12.45 10.38 21.33
C VAL A 679 -13.84 9.86 21.67
N THR A 680 -14.02 8.54 21.59
CA THR A 680 -15.28 7.89 21.98
C THR A 680 -15.30 7.64 23.48
N PHE A 681 -16.42 7.96 24.13
CA PHE A 681 -16.67 7.70 25.55
C PHE A 681 -17.84 6.72 25.73
N ASP A 682 -17.61 5.62 26.43
CA ASP A 682 -18.62 4.65 26.83
C ASP A 682 -18.96 4.78 28.32
N ALA A 683 -20.21 5.16 28.62
CA ALA A 683 -20.73 5.35 29.96
C ALA A 683 -21.62 4.19 30.44
N SER A 684 -21.47 2.99 29.88
CA SER A 684 -22.28 1.81 30.21
C SER A 684 -22.27 1.47 31.71
N ASN A 685 -21.20 1.82 32.44
CA ASN A 685 -21.08 1.57 33.89
C ASN A 685 -21.50 2.76 34.78
N LEU A 686 -22.02 3.85 34.21
CA LEU A 686 -22.42 5.06 34.94
C LEU A 686 -23.95 5.19 35.03
N SER A 687 -24.48 5.81 36.10
CA SER A 687 -25.92 6.10 36.24
C SER A 687 -26.37 7.23 35.30
N SER A 688 -27.62 7.24 34.84
CA SER A 688 -28.17 8.39 34.09
C SER A 688 -28.04 9.68 34.90
N GLY A 689 -27.67 10.78 34.25
CA GLY A 689 -27.38 12.03 34.94
C GLY A 689 -26.51 13.00 34.14
N ILE A 690 -26.11 14.08 34.81
CA ILE A 690 -25.25 15.13 34.23
C ILE A 690 -23.79 14.84 34.56
N TYR A 691 -22.95 14.90 33.52
CA TYR A 691 -21.50 14.76 33.62
C TYR A 691 -20.80 15.95 32.97
N PHE A 692 -19.53 16.16 33.34
CA PHE A 692 -18.67 17.18 32.75
C PHE A 692 -17.41 16.53 32.22
N TYR A 693 -16.91 16.98 31.08
CA TYR A 693 -15.58 16.58 30.59
C TYR A 693 -14.67 17.79 30.50
N ARG A 694 -13.39 17.58 30.82
CA ARG A 694 -12.36 18.60 30.89
C ARG A 694 -11.20 18.22 29.99
N LEU A 695 -10.86 19.11 29.06
CA LEU A 695 -9.63 19.10 28.29
C LEU A 695 -8.60 19.97 28.99
N VAL A 696 -7.42 19.41 29.25
CA VAL A 696 -6.21 20.15 29.63
C VAL A 696 -5.19 19.92 28.53
N ALA A 697 -4.81 20.98 27.82
CA ALA A 697 -3.85 20.90 26.73
C ALA A 697 -2.67 21.84 27.03
N LYS A 698 -1.45 21.31 27.01
CA LYS A 698 -0.22 22.08 27.16
C LYS A 698 0.51 22.12 25.82
N GLY A 699 0.46 23.27 25.16
CA GLY A 699 1.17 23.51 23.90
C GLY A 699 2.67 23.26 24.06
N LEU A 700 3.24 22.53 23.12
CA LEU A 700 4.65 22.15 23.11
C LEU A 700 5.52 23.26 22.49
N GLU A 701 4.96 24.14 21.66
CA GLU A 701 5.71 25.26 21.08
C GLU A 701 5.64 26.50 21.98
N THR A 702 4.44 26.89 22.40
CA THR A 702 4.24 28.08 23.25
C THR A 702 4.49 27.80 24.74
N GLY A 703 4.40 26.53 25.16
CA GLY A 703 4.38 26.14 26.57
C GLY A 703 3.09 26.49 27.30
N ALA A 704 2.11 27.10 26.62
CA ALA A 704 0.86 27.56 27.23
C ALA A 704 -0.03 26.38 27.64
N THR A 705 -0.63 26.46 28.82
CA THR A 705 -1.59 25.44 29.29
C THR A 705 -2.99 26.00 29.22
N THR A 706 -3.85 25.37 28.44
CA THR A 706 -5.27 25.71 28.29
C THR A 706 -6.14 24.66 28.95
N GLN A 707 -7.19 25.09 29.66
CA GLN A 707 -8.17 24.19 30.28
C GLN A 707 -9.58 24.59 29.86
N ILE A 708 -10.34 23.65 29.29
CA ILE A 708 -11.71 23.88 28.80
C ILE A 708 -12.62 22.78 29.33
N MET A 709 -13.83 23.13 29.76
CA MET A 709 -14.84 22.19 30.27
C MET A 709 -16.18 22.33 29.54
N LYS A 710 -16.87 21.20 29.34
CA LYS A 710 -18.20 21.12 28.74
C LYS A 710 -19.09 20.12 29.49
N LYS A 711 -20.41 20.26 29.34
CA LYS A 711 -21.44 19.46 30.01
C LYS A 711 -22.03 18.43 29.03
N MET A 712 -22.24 17.21 29.49
CA MET A 712 -22.95 16.14 28.76
C MET A 712 -24.05 15.49 29.61
N VAL A 713 -25.07 14.94 28.95
CA VAL A 713 -26.24 14.31 29.60
C VAL A 713 -26.36 12.86 29.17
N LEU A 714 -26.20 11.93 30.11
CA LEU A 714 -26.41 10.50 29.90
C LEU A 714 -27.87 10.14 30.21
N MET A 715 -28.57 9.54 29.26
CA MET A 715 -29.96 9.09 29.42
C MET A 715 -30.03 7.61 29.03
N LYS A 716 -30.23 6.74 30.02
CA LYS A 716 -30.31 5.28 29.80
C LYS A 716 -31.76 4.84 29.68
#